data_AF-A0A923EJW6-F1
#
_entry.id   AF-A0A923EJW6-F1
#
_cell.length_a   1.000
_cell.length_b   1.000
_cell.length_c   1.000
_cell.angle_alpha   90.00
_cell.angle_beta   90.00
_cell.angle_gamma   90.00
#
_symmetry.space_group_name_H-M   'P 1'
#
loop_
_entity.id
_entity.type
_entity.pdbx_description
1 polymer ?
#
loop_
_entity_poly.entity_id
_entity_poly.type
_entity_poly.pdbx_seq_one_letter_code
_entity_poly.pdbx_strand_id
1 'polypeptide(L)'
;MYGAASFFIRYLFCASLIIGIPHLSIAAVSDCDPWAAKAVSVQGTVESRSAGGGQWQPVKLDDTFCPGDEIRVLDNSRASLALANESVLRLNANSAIVVQKFEKKTSFVDMFKGAAHLFARKPNKLEVNTPYVVAGVRGTEFLIRVEDDQTFLSIFEGRVLASNEAGEITLASGQSAVAKKGQAPVLTTVVRPRDAVQWALYYPPVVYTPPEQPEMREDLEDPTFLANRAANLLSVGRIDEAEADLSRALAIDSGFSDALALQSIVALVKNEKEDAFNLAQQAITADEASPTARLALSYAQQARFDLEGARQSLMDAVAASPGNALAHARLAEIQLSFGELDQALQSAQKAAALVPDLSRTQTVLGFAYLTQVKTDDARAAFQKAIQSDQADPLPRLGMGLAKIRDGHLEEGRAEIEVAASLDPNSSLIRSYLGKAYYEEKRTGLDQREYQIVEALQDLQKAIELNDNRAVYRSKLLLDSDLAARSASQARIYSDLGFQQRALVEGYNAVNTDPTNYSAHRFLADSYSVLPRHEIARVSELLQSQLLQPNNITPIQPRLAESNLQLISSSGAANSSFNEFNPLFNRNQAAVQLGGLVGENDTYGGEGVISGIYNNISMSAGYSGFNTDGWRTNGDQEDDVANVFAQYEITYKTSVQAEYRYRKNERGDLEKTFYSDDFLPYLRQEDKTNSVRLGFRHGFAPGSDLIGNFQYSDGDFSLHDEDPDPVFTFPIFEIDVDGDNEAYSGELSYLFRSDLINLVGGAGYFTIDTKTQYAFALNFGVPPNLVLDQFNVDAETNHTNLYLYTYIKPMDNLTFTVGGSGDFFEVDDDLVKDQDQFNPKLGVTWNLKTGTTLRAAAFRVLKRTLITDQTLEPTQVAGFNQFFDELTSTDYWRYGGAVDQKFTDSIYGGIEYSYRDLDVPYTDFTGINPVLSEADWKENLLRAYIFWTPLNSVSLTAEYRYEDLDRDEQGGPGATESKTHYVPLGINYFHPSGLGASLKGTYINQDGKFESKDNRGVYEEGNDDFWLVDAAINYRLPKRYGFLTVGVNNLFDESFDYYDSDWKNPSIQPERFFFVRITLAFP
;
A
#
# COMPACT_ATOMS: atom_id res chain seq x y z
N MET A 1 13.58 -48.46 10.74
CA MET A 1 14.18 -49.76 10.36
C MET A 1 15.57 -49.47 9.81
N TYR A 2 16.59 -49.44 10.67
CA TYR A 2 17.56 -50.50 11.00
C TYR A 2 18.77 -50.55 10.07
N GLY A 3 19.93 -50.18 10.63
CA GLY A 3 21.26 -50.34 10.05
C GLY A 3 22.33 -49.75 10.96
N ALA A 4 22.60 -50.41 12.08
CA ALA A 4 23.64 -50.08 13.07
C ALA A 4 24.72 -51.18 13.13
N ALA A 5 25.98 -50.81 13.37
CA ALA A 5 27.05 -51.63 13.96
C ALA A 5 28.22 -50.69 14.34
N SER A 6 28.62 -50.44 15.60
CA SER A 6 29.12 -51.28 16.72
C SER A 6 30.63 -51.55 16.69
N PHE A 7 31.37 -51.21 17.77
CA PHE A 7 32.42 -52.00 18.50
C PHE A 7 33.19 -51.10 19.54
N PHE A 8 32.93 -51.20 20.86
CA PHE A 8 33.65 -51.93 21.96
C PHE A 8 35.17 -51.58 22.14
N ILE A 9 35.68 -50.85 23.16
CA ILE A 9 35.88 -51.06 24.63
C ILE A 9 37.31 -51.55 25.07
N ARG A 10 37.84 -50.92 26.15
CA ARG A 10 38.94 -51.30 27.12
C ARG A 10 40.41 -50.99 26.73
N TYR A 11 41.38 -50.59 27.60
CA TYR A 11 41.64 -50.67 29.06
C TYR A 11 42.66 -49.60 29.54
N LEU A 12 42.70 -49.33 30.86
CA LEU A 12 43.70 -48.56 31.63
C LEU A 12 45.13 -49.16 31.63
N PHE A 13 46.20 -48.34 31.76
CA PHE A 13 47.15 -48.37 32.90
C PHE A 13 48.16 -47.17 32.92
N CYS A 14 48.56 -46.80 34.14
CA CYS A 14 49.37 -45.66 34.58
C CYS A 14 50.81 -45.57 34.03
N ALA A 15 51.35 -44.35 33.90
CA ALA A 15 52.58 -43.91 34.57
C ALA A 15 52.78 -42.39 34.43
N SER A 16 52.92 -41.74 35.58
CA SER A 16 53.23 -40.34 35.83
C SER A 16 54.60 -39.89 35.32
N LEU A 17 54.67 -38.72 34.66
CA LEU A 17 55.82 -37.82 34.81
C LEU A 17 55.38 -36.34 34.69
N ILE A 18 55.79 -35.58 35.70
CA ILE A 18 55.49 -34.17 35.98
C ILE A 18 56.38 -33.28 35.11
N ILE A 19 55.80 -32.34 34.36
CA ILE A 19 56.42 -31.03 34.03
C ILE A 19 55.32 -29.97 34.04
N GLY A 20 55.49 -28.95 34.87
CA GLY A 20 54.52 -27.88 35.11
C GLY A 20 54.39 -26.91 33.94
N ILE A 21 53.15 -26.53 33.67
CA ILE A 21 52.76 -25.35 32.89
C ILE A 21 51.65 -24.68 33.71
N PRO A 22 51.68 -23.36 33.95
CA PRO A 22 50.62 -22.69 34.70
C PRO A 22 49.31 -22.80 33.92
N HIS A 23 48.30 -23.42 34.53
CA HIS A 23 46.94 -23.41 34.02
C HIS A 23 46.43 -21.96 34.00
N LEU A 24 46.30 -21.38 32.80
CA LEU A 24 45.29 -20.37 32.57
C LEU A 24 43.94 -21.06 32.77
N SER A 25 43.24 -20.69 33.84
CA SER A 25 41.84 -21.02 34.03
C SER A 25 41.04 -20.37 32.90
N ILE A 26 40.67 -21.17 31.90
CA ILE A 26 39.54 -20.84 31.02
C ILE A 26 38.30 -21.00 31.90
N ALA A 27 37.76 -19.89 32.38
CA ALA A 27 36.45 -19.88 33.00
C ALA A 27 35.42 -20.24 31.92
N ALA A 28 34.64 -21.27 32.18
CA ALA A 28 33.51 -21.65 31.35
C ALA A 28 32.46 -20.53 31.38
N VAL A 29 32.05 -20.09 30.19
CA VAL A 29 30.89 -19.20 29.99
C VAL A 29 29.66 -19.95 30.51
N SER A 30 28.96 -19.38 31.48
CA SER A 30 27.68 -19.93 31.94
C SER A 30 26.60 -19.53 30.95
N ASP A 31 26.20 -20.46 30.07
CA ASP A 31 24.96 -20.34 29.31
C ASP A 31 23.78 -20.34 30.30
N CYS A 32 23.18 -19.18 30.52
CA CYS A 32 22.10 -19.00 31.47
C CYS A 32 20.75 -19.21 30.77
N ASP A 33 19.97 -20.21 31.19
CA ASP A 33 18.61 -20.47 30.70
C ASP A 33 17.63 -20.65 31.88
N PRO A 34 16.63 -19.78 32.08
CA PRO A 34 16.33 -18.60 31.26
C PRO A 34 17.24 -17.40 31.60
N TRP A 35 17.74 -16.74 30.56
CA TRP A 35 18.49 -15.48 30.68
C TRP A 35 17.57 -14.30 31.02
N ALA A 36 18.13 -13.26 31.64
CA ALA A 36 17.44 -12.02 32.03
C ALA A 36 17.68 -10.86 31.06
N ALA A 37 18.92 -10.71 30.62
CA ALA A 37 19.31 -9.78 29.57
C ALA A 37 20.29 -10.44 28.59
N LYS A 38 20.37 -9.88 27.38
CA LYS A 38 21.35 -10.23 26.35
C LYS A 38 22.01 -8.97 25.81
N ALA A 39 23.33 -8.97 25.68
CA ALA A 39 24.06 -7.88 25.05
C ALA A 39 23.80 -7.85 23.54
N VAL A 40 23.19 -6.77 23.05
CA VAL A 40 22.92 -6.56 21.61
C VAL A 40 23.82 -5.49 21.00
N SER A 41 24.54 -4.74 21.83
CA SER A 41 25.47 -3.70 21.40
C SER A 41 26.45 -3.36 22.52
N VAL A 42 27.74 -3.29 22.22
CA VAL A 42 28.83 -2.98 23.14
C VAL A 42 29.81 -2.04 22.43
N GLN A 43 30.01 -0.85 22.98
CA GLN A 43 31.04 0.11 22.56
C GLN A 43 31.98 0.40 23.72
N GLY A 44 33.28 0.35 23.48
CA GLY A 44 34.29 0.58 24.53
C GLY A 44 34.37 -0.58 25.51
N THR A 45 34.52 -0.27 26.80
CA THR A 45 34.70 -1.25 27.89
C THR A 45 33.44 -1.41 28.71
N VAL A 46 32.81 -2.58 28.59
CA VAL A 46 31.64 -2.98 29.37
C VAL A 46 31.99 -4.25 30.12
N GLU A 47 31.62 -4.32 31.40
CA GLU A 47 31.96 -5.44 32.25
C GLU A 47 30.74 -5.95 33.02
N SER A 48 30.74 -7.24 33.32
CA SER A 48 29.71 -7.91 34.11
C SER A 48 30.30 -8.68 35.29
N ARG A 49 29.46 -8.94 36.31
CA ARG A 49 29.79 -9.73 37.49
C ARG A 49 28.58 -10.53 37.92
N SER A 50 28.79 -11.82 38.22
CA SER A 50 27.69 -12.72 38.59
C SER A 50 27.08 -12.41 39.96
N ALA A 51 25.79 -12.72 40.13
CA ALA A 51 25.02 -12.50 41.36
C ALA A 51 25.65 -13.10 42.64
N GLY A 52 26.43 -14.19 42.51
CA GLY A 52 27.12 -14.87 43.62
C GLY A 52 28.43 -14.21 44.06
N GLY A 53 28.85 -13.12 43.40
CA GLY A 53 30.16 -12.50 43.57
C GLY A 53 31.24 -13.12 42.69
N GLY A 54 32.23 -12.31 42.30
CA GLY A 54 33.29 -12.70 41.38
C GLY A 54 34.12 -11.52 40.88
N GLN A 55 35.08 -11.78 39.99
CA GLN A 55 35.79 -10.72 39.27
C GLN A 55 34.94 -10.18 38.12
N TRP A 56 35.12 -8.90 37.80
CA TRP A 56 34.53 -8.28 36.62
C TRP A 56 35.08 -8.94 35.36
N GLN A 57 34.20 -9.31 34.44
CA GLN A 57 34.55 -9.90 33.15
C GLN A 57 34.10 -9.00 32.00
N PRO A 58 34.89 -8.88 30.92
CA PRO A 58 34.51 -8.08 29.76
C PRO A 58 33.30 -8.70 29.07
N VAL A 59 32.33 -7.86 28.70
CA VAL A 59 31.11 -8.23 27.98
C VAL A 59 31.35 -8.17 26.48
N LYS A 60 30.88 -9.17 25.75
CA LYS A 60 30.89 -9.24 24.29
C LYS A 60 29.47 -9.22 23.73
N LEU A 61 29.38 -9.01 22.42
CA LEU A 61 28.13 -9.15 21.69
C LEU A 61 27.56 -10.56 21.91
N ASP A 62 26.25 -10.64 22.08
CA ASP A 62 25.47 -11.85 22.31
C ASP A 62 25.66 -12.56 23.66
N ASP A 63 26.51 -12.05 24.56
CA ASP A 63 26.60 -12.55 25.93
C ASP A 63 25.24 -12.43 26.64
N THR A 64 24.88 -13.46 27.41
CA THR A 64 23.63 -13.52 28.18
C THR A 64 23.90 -13.38 29.68
N PHE A 65 22.95 -12.77 30.39
CA PHE A 65 23.09 -12.44 31.82
C PHE A 65 21.98 -13.10 32.63
N CYS A 66 22.34 -13.64 33.79
CA CYS A 66 21.42 -14.25 34.73
C CYS A 66 20.71 -13.19 35.59
N PRO A 67 19.53 -13.51 36.16
CA PRO A 67 18.96 -12.69 37.23
C PRO A 67 19.93 -12.49 38.40
N GLY A 68 20.14 -11.24 38.79
CA GLY A 68 21.04 -10.80 39.85
C GLY A 68 22.43 -10.38 39.37
N ASP A 69 22.76 -10.56 38.09
CA ASP A 69 24.05 -10.14 37.55
C ASP A 69 24.15 -8.61 37.48
N GLU A 70 25.33 -8.11 37.84
CA GLU A 70 25.69 -6.69 37.77
C GLU A 70 26.38 -6.39 36.44
N ILE A 71 26.00 -5.30 35.80
CA ILE A 71 26.61 -4.81 34.55
C ILE A 71 27.02 -3.35 34.74
N ARG A 72 28.24 -3.02 34.36
CA ARG A 72 28.75 -1.63 34.38
C ARG A 72 29.32 -1.21 33.03
N VAL A 73 29.02 0.02 32.65
CA VAL A 73 29.57 0.68 31.46
C VAL A 73 30.59 1.71 31.93
N LEU A 74 31.85 1.53 31.51
CA LEU A 74 32.94 2.43 31.92
C LEU A 74 32.92 3.75 31.14
N ASP A 75 33.93 4.58 31.35
CA ASP A 75 34.11 5.82 30.60
C ASP A 75 34.32 5.54 29.10
N ASN A 76 33.94 6.49 28.25
CA ASN A 76 34.04 6.36 26.78
C ASN A 76 33.40 5.08 26.22
N SER A 77 32.34 4.59 26.87
CA SER A 77 31.71 3.32 26.56
C SER A 77 30.19 3.45 26.56
N ARG A 78 29.52 2.59 25.80
CA ARG A 78 28.06 2.48 25.73
C ARG A 78 27.68 1.01 25.61
N ALA A 79 26.47 0.66 26.03
CA ALA A 79 25.95 -0.69 25.86
C ALA A 79 24.47 -0.66 25.53
N SER A 80 23.97 -1.64 24.78
CA SER A 80 22.53 -1.89 24.65
C SER A 80 22.22 -3.35 24.99
N LEU A 81 21.20 -3.53 25.81
CA LEU A 81 20.76 -4.82 26.32
C LEU A 81 19.32 -5.07 25.89
N ALA A 82 19.05 -6.24 25.34
CA ALA A 82 17.69 -6.75 25.15
C ALA A 82 17.31 -7.56 26.40
N LEU A 83 16.16 -7.25 27.00
CA LEU A 83 15.61 -7.96 28.15
C LEU A 83 14.66 -9.07 27.66
N ALA A 84 14.51 -10.16 28.42
CA ALA A 84 13.67 -11.29 27.99
C ALA A 84 12.16 -10.96 27.91
N ASN A 85 11.73 -9.77 28.34
CA ASN A 85 10.36 -9.27 28.18
C ASN A 85 10.12 -8.49 26.87
N GLU A 86 11.08 -8.49 25.92
CA GLU A 86 11.07 -7.70 24.68
C GLU A 86 11.25 -6.19 24.92
N SER A 87 11.93 -5.78 26.00
CA SER A 87 12.34 -4.38 26.20
C SER A 87 13.81 -4.20 25.84
N VAL A 88 14.17 -3.04 25.31
CA VAL A 88 15.56 -2.69 24.99
C VAL A 88 16.02 -1.53 25.87
N LEU A 89 17.21 -1.67 26.43
CA LEU A 89 17.85 -0.74 27.35
C LEU A 89 19.18 -0.28 26.75
N ARG A 90 19.33 1.01 26.44
CA ARG A 90 20.61 1.62 26.04
C ARG A 90 21.20 2.35 27.23
N LEU A 91 22.43 2.03 27.59
CA LEU A 91 23.18 2.51 28.75
C LEU A 91 24.27 3.48 28.31
N ASN A 92 24.35 4.63 28.98
CA ASN A 92 25.42 5.61 28.78
C ASN A 92 26.67 5.24 29.59
N ALA A 93 27.78 5.93 29.32
CA ALA A 93 29.00 5.87 30.12
C ALA A 93 28.71 6.08 31.61
N ASN A 94 29.53 5.45 32.45
CA ASN A 94 29.44 5.51 33.92
C ASN A 94 28.15 4.95 34.54
N SER A 95 27.40 4.13 33.79
CA SER A 95 26.17 3.49 34.26
C SER A 95 26.45 2.15 34.95
N ALA A 96 25.67 1.82 35.97
CA ALA A 96 25.70 0.51 36.62
C ALA A 96 24.28 0.02 36.94
N ILE A 97 23.98 -1.21 36.54
CA ILE A 97 22.67 -1.84 36.70
C ILE A 97 22.77 -3.26 37.27
N VAL A 98 21.68 -3.73 37.86
CA VAL A 98 21.42 -5.15 38.15
C VAL A 98 20.15 -5.58 37.41
N VAL A 99 20.24 -6.69 36.69
CA VAL A 99 19.08 -7.26 36.00
C VAL A 99 18.41 -8.25 36.93
N GLN A 100 17.18 -8.02 37.36
CA GLN A 100 16.51 -8.84 38.37
C GLN A 100 15.63 -9.94 37.77
N LYS A 101 15.17 -10.86 38.63
CA LYS A 101 14.29 -11.98 38.25
C LYS A 101 12.91 -11.49 37.80
N PHE A 102 12.36 -12.12 36.76
CA PHE A 102 10.98 -11.88 36.33
C PHE A 102 9.99 -12.42 37.37
N GLU A 103 9.15 -11.55 37.92
CA GLU A 103 7.96 -11.95 38.66
C GLU A 103 6.70 -11.49 37.92
N LYS A 104 5.72 -12.40 37.76
CA LYS A 104 4.38 -12.11 37.20
C LYS A 104 4.36 -11.26 35.91
N LYS A 105 5.32 -11.48 35.00
CA LYS A 105 5.49 -10.80 33.69
C LYS A 105 6.07 -9.38 33.73
N THR A 106 6.60 -8.93 34.86
CA THR A 106 7.29 -7.64 35.01
C THR A 106 8.79 -7.87 35.23
N SER A 107 9.62 -7.19 34.45
CA SER A 107 11.08 -7.16 34.61
C SER A 107 11.47 -6.00 35.49
N PHE A 108 12.42 -6.22 36.40
CA PHE A 108 12.97 -5.18 37.25
C PHE A 108 14.42 -4.91 36.84
N VAL A 109 14.75 -3.63 36.67
CA VAL A 109 16.12 -3.17 36.49
C VAL A 109 16.45 -2.24 37.65
N ASP A 110 17.41 -2.62 38.48
CA ASP A 110 17.91 -1.74 39.51
C ASP A 110 19.05 -0.91 38.91
N MET A 111 18.92 0.41 38.92
CA MET A 111 19.89 1.34 38.37
C MET A 111 20.47 2.22 39.47
N PHE A 112 21.78 2.07 39.71
CA PHE A 112 22.44 2.72 40.83
C PHE A 112 23.02 4.08 40.48
N LYS A 113 23.50 4.26 39.24
CA LYS A 113 24.08 5.49 38.72
C LYS A 113 24.08 5.51 37.19
N GLY A 114 24.23 6.70 36.61
CA GLY A 114 24.42 6.91 35.16
C GLY A 114 23.14 7.29 34.43
N ALA A 115 23.07 7.02 33.13
CA ALA A 115 21.90 7.33 32.30
C ALA A 115 21.49 6.14 31.44
N ALA A 116 20.19 5.95 31.28
CA ALA A 116 19.66 4.88 30.45
C ALA A 116 18.44 5.34 29.65
N HIS A 117 18.44 5.02 28.35
CA HIS A 117 17.30 5.17 27.46
C HIS A 117 16.56 3.83 27.36
N LEU A 118 15.27 3.83 27.65
CA LEU A 118 14.46 2.62 27.74
C LEU A 118 13.37 2.63 26.70
N PHE A 119 13.21 1.49 26.04
CA PHE A 119 12.20 1.26 25.02
C PHE A 119 11.42 -0.03 25.36
N ALA A 120 10.15 0.11 25.75
CA ALA A 120 9.29 -1.02 26.10
C ALA A 120 7.85 -0.79 25.61
N ARG A 121 7.34 -1.60 24.67
CA ARG A 121 6.01 -1.37 24.05
C ARG A 121 4.87 -2.23 24.61
N LYS A 122 5.17 -3.28 25.39
CA LYS A 122 4.14 -4.08 26.10
C LYS A 122 3.85 -3.48 27.49
N PRO A 123 2.59 -3.13 27.83
CA PRO A 123 2.26 -2.54 29.12
C PRO A 123 2.51 -3.49 30.31
N ASN A 124 2.89 -2.93 31.47
CA ASN A 124 3.14 -3.62 32.75
C ASN A 124 4.31 -4.63 32.74
N LYS A 125 5.23 -4.53 31.78
CA LYS A 125 6.35 -5.46 31.65
C LYS A 125 7.69 -4.94 32.19
N LEU A 126 7.83 -3.68 32.58
CA LEU A 126 9.10 -3.13 33.05
C LEU A 126 8.91 -2.15 34.22
N GLU A 127 9.69 -2.33 35.28
CA GLU A 127 9.87 -1.37 36.37
C GLU A 127 11.36 -1.06 36.53
N VAL A 128 11.69 0.23 36.67
CA VAL A 128 13.06 0.67 36.92
C VAL A 128 13.14 1.20 38.34
N ASN A 129 13.96 0.55 39.16
CA ASN A 129 14.20 0.97 40.54
C ASN A 129 15.46 1.81 40.59
N THR A 130 15.38 3.01 41.16
CA THR A 130 16.55 3.82 41.50
C THR A 130 16.57 4.07 43.02
N PRO A 131 17.68 4.61 43.57
CA PRO A 131 17.73 4.99 44.98
C PRO A 131 16.67 6.04 45.41
N TYR A 132 16.03 6.73 44.46
CA TYR A 132 15.16 7.87 44.73
C TYR A 132 13.72 7.70 44.23
N VAL A 133 13.48 6.85 43.24
CA VAL A 133 12.16 6.66 42.64
C VAL A 133 12.04 5.29 41.96
N VAL A 134 10.85 4.70 42.02
CA VAL A 134 10.45 3.56 41.21
C VAL A 134 9.64 4.08 40.03
N ALA A 135 10.07 3.75 38.81
CA ALA A 135 9.42 4.13 37.58
C ALA A 135 8.71 2.91 36.97
N GLY A 136 7.38 2.85 37.13
CA GLY A 136 6.52 1.81 36.57
C GLY A 136 6.05 2.14 35.16
N VAL A 137 6.33 1.27 34.20
CA VAL A 137 6.21 1.54 32.76
C VAL A 137 4.93 0.96 32.17
N ARG A 138 4.14 1.79 31.46
CA ARG A 138 2.95 1.36 30.72
C ARG A 138 3.12 1.57 29.21
N GLY A 139 3.96 0.73 28.58
CA GLY A 139 4.20 0.79 27.13
C GLY A 139 4.78 2.15 26.73
N THR A 140 6.06 2.39 27.02
CA THR A 140 6.66 3.73 27.01
C THR A 140 8.11 3.73 26.54
N GLU A 141 8.49 4.83 25.90
CA GLU A 141 9.86 5.22 25.61
C GLU A 141 10.25 6.40 26.52
N PHE A 142 11.31 6.25 27.32
CA PHE A 142 11.71 7.27 28.29
C PHE A 142 13.21 7.22 28.63
N LEU A 143 13.72 8.34 29.15
CA LEU A 143 15.05 8.47 29.71
C LEU A 143 14.99 8.48 31.23
N ILE A 144 15.91 7.76 31.87
CA ILE A 144 16.20 7.87 33.29
C ILE A 144 17.68 8.23 33.49
N ARG A 145 17.95 9.17 34.39
CA ARG A 145 19.30 9.55 34.79
C ARG A 145 19.40 9.58 36.31
N VAL A 146 20.36 8.85 36.85
CA VAL A 146 20.61 8.72 38.28
C VAL A 146 21.92 9.41 38.62
N GLU A 147 21.82 10.47 39.41
CA GLU A 147 22.92 11.27 39.94
C GLU A 147 23.08 11.00 41.45
N ASP A 148 24.10 11.59 42.08
CA ASP A 148 24.43 11.30 43.49
C ASP A 148 23.34 11.72 44.49
N ASP A 149 22.43 12.64 44.16
CA ASP A 149 21.39 13.16 45.05
C ASP A 149 19.96 13.17 44.46
N GLN A 150 19.79 12.75 43.20
CA GLN A 150 18.51 12.81 42.50
C GLN A 150 18.38 11.80 41.35
N THR A 151 17.14 11.50 40.96
CA THR A 151 16.79 10.84 39.70
C THR A 151 15.99 11.77 38.81
N PHE A 152 16.42 11.93 37.56
CA PHE A 152 15.71 12.64 36.51
C PHE A 152 15.01 11.65 35.57
N LEU A 153 13.76 11.94 35.21
CA LEU A 153 12.91 11.15 34.32
C LEU A 153 12.38 12.05 33.20
N SER A 154 12.37 11.56 31.96
CA SER A 154 11.78 12.28 30.83
C SER A 154 11.08 11.33 29.87
N ILE A 155 9.80 11.59 29.57
CA ILE A 155 8.95 10.68 28.78
C ILE A 155 8.88 11.15 27.33
N PHE A 156 9.27 10.29 26.40
CA PHE A 156 9.17 10.57 24.97
C PHE A 156 7.82 10.14 24.40
N GLU A 157 7.37 8.94 24.80
CA GLU A 157 6.11 8.37 24.35
C GLU A 157 5.54 7.46 25.42
N GLY A 158 4.25 7.58 25.75
CA GLY A 158 3.55 6.70 26.69
C GLY A 158 3.29 7.35 28.05
N ARG A 159 3.19 6.52 29.11
CA ARG A 159 2.96 6.98 30.48
C ARG A 159 3.79 6.19 31.49
N VAL A 160 4.38 6.91 32.45
CA VAL A 160 5.16 6.32 33.55
C VAL A 160 4.62 6.78 34.88
N LEU A 161 4.40 5.85 35.79
CA LEU A 161 4.14 6.14 37.20
C LEU A 161 5.47 6.23 37.93
N ALA A 162 5.83 7.42 38.40
CA ALA A 162 7.02 7.64 39.21
C ALA A 162 6.59 7.75 40.68
N SER A 163 7.07 6.86 41.54
CA SER A 163 6.65 6.78 42.94
C SER A 163 7.81 6.53 43.89
N ASN A 164 7.72 7.11 45.09
CA ASN A 164 8.58 6.81 46.23
C ASN A 164 7.79 6.95 47.55
N GLU A 165 8.42 6.74 48.70
CA GLU A 165 7.75 6.83 50.01
C GLU A 165 7.13 8.20 50.31
N ALA A 166 7.62 9.27 49.68
CA ALA A 166 7.14 10.64 49.90
C ALA A 166 5.96 11.03 48.99
N GLY A 167 5.71 10.29 47.91
CA GLY A 167 4.58 10.53 47.01
C GLY A 167 4.74 9.90 45.62
N GLU A 168 3.73 10.11 44.77
CA GLU A 168 3.69 9.60 43.39
C GLU A 168 3.25 10.67 42.38
N ILE A 169 3.69 10.51 41.13
CA ILE A 169 3.24 11.31 39.99
C ILE A 169 3.16 10.45 38.73
N THR A 170 2.14 10.68 37.90
CA THR A 170 2.06 10.08 36.57
C THR A 170 2.57 11.08 35.53
N LEU A 171 3.57 10.68 34.76
CA LEU A 171 4.14 11.46 33.66
C LEU A 171 3.57 10.98 32.32
N ALA A 172 3.17 11.93 31.47
CA ALA A 172 2.75 11.70 30.10
C ALA A 172 3.84 12.11 29.10
N SER A 173 3.68 11.75 27.82
CA SER A 173 4.59 12.15 26.73
C SER A 173 4.94 13.64 26.77
N GLY A 174 6.22 13.95 26.65
CA GLY A 174 6.76 15.32 26.69
C GLY A 174 6.96 15.89 28.10
N GLN A 175 6.53 15.19 29.15
CA GLN A 175 6.75 15.62 30.53
C GLN A 175 8.05 15.03 31.11
N SER A 176 8.65 15.79 32.03
CA SER A 176 9.84 15.37 32.78
C SER A 176 9.63 15.60 34.27
N ALA A 177 10.32 14.84 35.11
CA ALA A 177 10.30 15.01 36.56
C ALA A 177 11.66 14.74 37.20
N VAL A 178 11.83 15.29 38.41
CA VAL A 178 12.99 15.03 39.27
C VAL A 178 12.49 14.51 40.61
N ALA A 179 13.09 13.42 41.08
CA ALA A 179 12.93 12.89 42.42
C ALA A 179 14.25 13.07 43.18
N LYS A 180 14.29 14.01 44.14
CA LYS A 180 15.44 14.24 45.01
C LYS A 180 15.36 13.33 46.24
N LYS A 181 16.51 13.08 46.87
CA LYS A 181 16.62 12.29 48.10
C LYS A 181 15.58 12.71 49.15
N GLY A 182 14.68 11.80 49.50
CA GLY A 182 13.65 11.97 50.54
C GLY A 182 12.50 12.93 50.18
N GLN A 183 12.37 13.35 48.91
CA GLN A 183 11.29 14.22 48.44
C GLN A 183 10.42 13.51 47.41
N ALA A 184 9.14 13.87 47.32
CA ALA A 184 8.23 13.35 46.31
C ALA A 184 8.72 13.77 44.89
N PRO A 185 8.49 12.96 43.85
CA PRO A 185 8.83 13.33 42.47
C PRO A 185 8.03 14.57 42.02
N VAL A 186 8.68 15.55 41.39
CA VAL A 186 8.05 16.81 40.96
C VAL A 186 8.29 17.05 39.47
N LEU A 187 7.28 17.56 38.77
CA LEU A 187 7.42 17.99 37.37
C LEU A 187 8.50 19.06 37.23
N THR A 188 9.28 18.95 36.16
CA THR A 188 10.26 19.96 35.75
C THR A 188 10.08 20.28 34.27
N THR A 189 10.34 21.53 33.89
CA THR A 189 10.26 21.98 32.50
C THR A 189 11.60 21.79 31.82
N VAL A 190 11.63 21.01 30.74
CA VAL A 190 12.80 20.82 29.87
C VAL A 190 12.46 21.43 28.52
N VAL A 191 13.32 22.32 28.01
CA VAL A 191 13.07 23.08 26.76
C VAL A 191 12.89 22.14 25.56
N ARG A 192 13.70 21.08 25.48
CA ARG A 192 13.61 20.03 24.46
C ARG A 192 13.98 18.68 25.07
N PRO A 193 13.00 17.87 25.50
CA PRO A 193 13.25 16.56 26.10
C PRO A 193 14.16 15.64 25.26
N ARG A 194 14.10 15.73 23.93
CA ARG A 194 14.94 14.96 22.99
C ARG A 194 16.42 15.31 23.03
N ASP A 195 16.78 16.52 23.50
CA ASP A 195 18.18 16.91 23.66
C ASP A 195 18.87 16.09 24.77
N ALA A 196 18.09 15.52 25.70
CA ALA A 196 18.63 14.71 26.80
C ALA A 196 19.12 13.32 26.38
N VAL A 197 18.84 12.87 25.16
CA VAL A 197 19.30 11.59 24.59
C VAL A 197 20.24 11.76 23.40
N GLN A 198 20.86 12.93 23.21
CA GLN A 198 21.83 13.12 22.11
C GLN A 198 22.99 12.11 22.16
N TRP A 199 23.44 11.75 23.36
CA TRP A 199 24.46 10.71 23.58
C TRP A 199 24.06 9.33 23.03
N ALA A 200 22.77 9.08 22.81
CA ALA A 200 22.28 7.81 22.27
C ALA A 200 22.36 7.77 20.73
N LEU A 201 22.45 8.93 20.05
CA LEU A 201 22.38 9.06 18.60
C LEU A 201 23.61 8.44 17.90
N TYR A 202 23.41 8.11 16.62
CA TYR A 202 24.44 7.62 15.73
C TYR A 202 24.96 8.76 14.83
N TYR A 203 26.29 8.89 14.75
CA TYR A 203 26.97 9.87 13.91
C TYR A 203 27.66 9.14 12.75
N PRO A 204 27.28 9.38 11.49
CA PRO A 204 27.86 8.67 10.36
C PRO A 204 29.34 9.05 10.18
N PRO A 205 30.25 8.08 9.97
CA PRO A 205 31.66 8.36 9.73
C PRO A 205 31.84 9.00 8.34
N VAL A 206 32.52 10.14 8.29
CA VAL A 206 32.93 10.81 7.05
C VAL A 206 34.44 10.87 6.86
N VAL A 207 35.21 10.73 7.94
CA VAL A 207 36.67 10.66 7.90
C VAL A 207 37.07 9.23 7.55
N TYR A 208 37.91 9.08 6.52
CA TYR A 208 38.40 7.79 6.06
C TYR A 208 39.88 7.62 6.42
N THR A 209 40.19 6.64 7.27
CA THR A 209 41.56 6.23 7.60
C THR A 209 41.85 4.90 6.91
N PRO A 210 42.76 4.84 5.92
CA PRO A 210 43.16 3.59 5.29
C PRO A 210 43.72 2.58 6.32
N PRO A 211 43.43 1.26 6.19
CA PRO A 211 43.88 0.25 7.14
C PRO A 211 45.41 0.16 7.33
N GLU A 212 46.18 0.61 6.35
CA GLU A 212 47.65 0.56 6.36
C GLU A 212 48.31 1.79 7.04
N GLN A 213 47.53 2.77 7.52
CA GLN A 213 48.09 3.93 8.22
C GLN A 213 48.50 3.57 9.66
N PRO A 214 49.70 3.98 10.11
CA PRO A 214 50.14 3.77 11.48
C PRO A 214 49.28 4.55 12.48
N GLU A 215 49.12 4.03 13.71
CA GLU A 215 48.42 4.73 14.79
C GLU A 215 48.99 6.13 15.00
N MET A 216 48.12 7.14 14.96
CA MET A 216 48.50 8.53 15.20
C MET A 216 48.98 8.70 16.64
N ARG A 217 50.12 9.37 16.80
CA ARG A 217 50.62 9.76 18.12
C ARG A 217 49.73 10.87 18.69
N GLU A 218 49.45 10.81 19.99
CA GLU A 218 48.70 11.87 20.67
C GLU A 218 49.43 13.21 20.57
N ASP A 219 48.80 14.17 19.89
CA ASP A 219 49.28 15.54 19.71
C ASP A 219 48.10 16.52 19.70
N LEU A 220 47.91 17.26 20.80
CA LEU A 220 46.83 18.23 20.96
C LEU A 220 47.07 19.56 20.23
N GLU A 221 48.20 19.69 19.52
CA GLU A 221 48.50 20.83 18.65
C GLU A 221 48.39 20.47 17.15
N ASP A 222 48.11 19.20 16.82
CA ASP A 222 47.82 18.77 15.45
C ASP A 222 46.30 18.75 15.19
N PRO A 223 45.77 19.57 14.26
CA PRO A 223 44.35 19.57 13.92
C PRO A 223 43.87 18.23 13.35
N THR A 224 44.75 17.46 12.72
CA THR A 224 44.45 16.11 12.18
C THR A 224 44.18 15.12 13.30
N PHE A 225 45.04 15.11 14.32
CA PHE A 225 44.84 14.27 15.51
C PHE A 225 43.53 14.63 16.21
N LEU A 226 43.27 15.93 16.42
CA LEU A 226 42.06 16.42 17.07
C LEU A 226 40.79 16.03 16.30
N ALA A 227 40.78 16.15 14.96
CA ALA A 227 39.63 15.73 14.16
C ALA A 227 39.41 14.21 14.16
N ASN A 228 40.47 13.41 14.10
CA ASN A 228 40.35 11.95 14.21
C ASN A 228 39.87 11.52 15.61
N ARG A 229 40.35 12.19 16.67
CA ARG A 229 39.85 11.94 18.02
C ARG A 229 38.39 12.36 18.16
N ALA A 230 38.00 13.50 17.59
CA ALA A 230 36.60 13.94 17.54
C ALA A 230 35.72 12.92 16.82
N ALA A 231 36.14 12.39 15.66
CA ALA A 231 35.41 11.35 14.95
C ALA A 231 35.21 10.07 15.81
N ASN A 232 36.23 9.66 16.56
CA ASN A 232 36.12 8.54 17.51
C ASN A 232 35.22 8.85 18.71
N LEU A 233 35.25 10.07 19.22
CA LEU A 233 34.37 10.52 20.30
C LEU A 233 32.90 10.54 19.86
N LEU A 234 32.63 10.98 18.62
CA LEU A 234 31.29 10.94 18.01
C LEU A 234 30.77 9.50 17.87
N SER A 235 31.63 8.52 17.52
CA SER A 235 31.23 7.11 17.41
C SER A 235 30.84 6.47 18.75
N VAL A 236 31.28 7.05 19.88
CA VAL A 236 30.84 6.68 21.24
C VAL A 236 29.88 7.69 21.88
N GLY A 237 29.36 8.66 21.12
CA GLY A 237 28.34 9.62 21.54
C GLY A 237 28.83 10.72 22.50
N ARG A 238 30.15 10.96 22.59
CA ARG A 238 30.78 12.00 23.42
C ARG A 238 30.86 13.33 22.67
N ILE A 239 29.69 13.91 22.41
CA ILE A 239 29.52 15.07 21.54
C ILE A 239 30.23 16.30 22.08
N ASP A 240 30.10 16.59 23.38
CA ASP A 240 30.69 17.80 23.98
C ASP A 240 32.22 17.83 23.85
N GLU A 241 32.88 16.70 24.08
CA GLU A 241 34.34 16.58 23.88
C GLU A 241 34.73 16.61 22.41
N ALA A 242 33.93 15.99 21.53
CA ALA A 242 34.17 16.07 20.09
C ALA A 242 34.07 17.52 19.59
N GLU A 243 33.05 18.27 20.01
CA GLU A 243 32.89 19.69 19.65
C GLU A 243 34.02 20.56 20.21
N ALA A 244 34.53 20.25 21.41
CA ALA A 244 35.71 20.91 21.97
C ALA A 244 36.97 20.65 21.14
N ASP A 245 37.17 19.42 20.68
CA ASP A 245 38.30 19.04 19.80
C ASP A 245 38.20 19.70 18.42
N LEU A 246 37.01 19.70 17.82
CA LEU A 246 36.76 20.37 16.54
C LEU A 246 36.98 21.88 16.65
N SER A 247 36.52 22.50 17.74
CA SER A 247 36.75 23.93 17.99
C SER A 247 38.23 24.25 18.17
N ARG A 248 38.98 23.34 18.84
CA ARG A 248 40.43 23.49 19.01
C ARG A 248 41.19 23.29 17.70
N ALA A 249 40.79 22.31 16.87
CA ALA A 249 41.35 22.12 15.54
C ALA A 249 41.17 23.37 14.68
N LEU A 250 39.97 23.97 14.69
CA LEU A 250 39.67 25.21 13.95
C LEU A 250 40.34 26.46 14.53
N ALA A 251 40.72 26.45 15.82
CA ALA A 251 41.52 27.50 16.40
C ALA A 251 43.00 27.43 15.96
N ILE A 252 43.50 26.24 15.62
CA ILE A 252 44.84 26.02 15.07
C ILE A 252 44.85 26.33 13.57
N ASP A 253 43.85 25.83 12.83
CA ASP A 253 43.64 26.08 11.41
C ASP A 253 42.15 26.36 11.13
N SER A 254 41.80 27.63 10.93
CA SER A 254 40.43 28.06 10.67
C SER A 254 39.84 27.53 9.37
N GLY A 255 40.70 27.05 8.45
CA GLY A 255 40.32 26.43 7.18
C GLY A 255 40.44 24.91 7.20
N PHE A 256 40.50 24.25 8.37
CA PHE A 256 40.69 22.80 8.40
C PHE A 256 39.42 22.06 7.93
N SER A 257 39.46 21.58 6.68
CA SER A 257 38.32 20.99 5.97
C SER A 257 37.65 19.84 6.73
N ASP A 258 38.42 18.91 7.29
CA ASP A 258 37.88 17.75 8.02
C ASP A 258 37.13 18.16 9.30
N ALA A 259 37.58 19.21 10.01
CA ALA A 259 36.86 19.69 11.19
C ALA A 259 35.54 20.38 10.82
N LEU A 260 35.52 21.17 9.73
CA LEU A 260 34.29 21.77 9.19
C LEU A 260 33.30 20.68 8.73
N ALA A 261 33.80 19.63 8.06
CA ALA A 261 33.00 18.49 7.63
C ALA A 261 32.41 17.71 8.81
N LEU A 262 33.17 17.49 9.89
CA LEU A 262 32.67 16.86 11.11
C LEU A 262 31.66 17.74 11.85
N GLN A 263 31.87 19.07 11.92
CA GLN A 263 30.87 20.00 12.46
C GLN A 263 29.56 19.98 11.66
N SER A 264 29.64 19.86 10.33
CA SER A 264 28.47 19.68 9.47
C SER A 264 27.66 18.43 9.85
N ILE A 265 28.34 17.29 10.09
CA ILE A 265 27.68 16.06 10.56
C ILE A 265 27.04 16.23 11.94
N VAL A 266 27.70 16.95 12.85
CA VAL A 266 27.13 17.24 14.18
C VAL A 266 25.86 18.09 14.06
N ALA A 267 25.90 19.18 13.27
CA ALA A 267 24.75 20.03 13.01
C ALA A 267 23.59 19.25 12.35
N LEU A 268 23.92 18.37 11.40
CA LEU A 268 22.94 17.51 10.73
C LEU A 268 22.20 16.59 11.71
N VAL A 269 22.92 15.92 12.60
CA VAL A 269 22.34 15.02 13.63
C VAL A 269 21.52 15.81 14.67
N LYS A 270 21.91 17.06 14.95
CA LYS A 270 21.12 18.02 15.75
C LYS A 270 19.90 18.59 14.98
N ASN A 271 19.70 18.18 13.72
CA ASN A 271 18.64 18.62 12.80
C ASN A 271 18.72 20.13 12.44
N GLU A 272 19.92 20.67 12.40
CA GLU A 272 20.26 22.04 11.99
C GLU A 272 20.69 22.04 10.52
N LYS A 273 19.74 21.75 9.61
CA LYS A 273 20.01 21.42 8.20
C LYS A 273 20.73 22.51 7.40
N GLU A 274 20.35 23.77 7.61
CA GLU A 274 20.97 24.89 6.89
C GLU A 274 22.39 25.15 7.39
N ASP A 275 22.64 25.03 8.69
CA ASP A 275 23.98 25.16 9.27
C ASP A 275 24.88 24.00 8.80
N ALA A 276 24.35 22.78 8.78
CA ALA A 276 25.05 21.62 8.23
C ALA A 276 25.47 21.84 6.76
N PHE A 277 24.56 22.36 5.93
CA PHE A 277 24.86 22.66 4.53
C PHE A 277 25.92 23.76 4.38
N ASN A 278 25.79 24.85 5.14
CA ASN A 278 26.76 25.95 5.11
C ASN A 278 28.16 25.48 5.56
N LEU A 279 28.25 24.67 6.62
CA LEU A 279 29.51 24.10 7.11
C LEU A 279 30.14 23.14 6.09
N ALA A 280 29.33 22.29 5.45
CA ALA A 280 29.81 21.40 4.40
C ALA A 280 30.33 22.18 3.18
N GLN A 281 29.64 23.26 2.79
CA GLN A 281 30.08 24.11 1.70
C GLN A 281 31.40 24.81 2.03
N GLN A 282 31.57 25.28 3.27
CA GLN A 282 32.84 25.84 3.76
C GLN A 282 33.96 24.79 3.75
N ALA A 283 33.69 23.54 4.15
CA ALA A 283 34.65 22.45 4.11
C ALA A 283 35.16 22.18 2.67
N ILE A 284 34.28 22.26 1.67
CA ILE A 284 34.63 22.14 0.25
C ILE A 284 35.44 23.34 -0.24
N THR A 285 35.08 24.56 0.18
CA THR A 285 35.86 25.76 -0.17
C THR A 285 37.27 25.72 0.44
N ALA A 286 37.43 25.11 1.61
CA ALA A 286 38.72 24.91 2.24
C ALA A 286 39.59 23.87 1.51
N ASP A 287 39.00 22.77 1.04
CA ASP A 287 39.67 21.75 0.22
C ASP A 287 38.68 21.12 -0.77
N GLU A 288 38.77 21.52 -2.03
CA GLU A 288 37.89 21.06 -3.12
C GLU A 288 38.07 19.56 -3.45
N ALA A 289 39.23 19.00 -3.10
CA ALA A 289 39.57 17.60 -3.35
C ALA A 289 39.24 16.70 -2.14
N SER A 290 38.85 17.26 -1.00
CA SER A 290 38.57 16.49 0.21
C SER A 290 37.37 15.54 0.02
N PRO A 291 37.57 14.22 0.07
CA PRO A 291 36.46 13.27 0.03
C PRO A 291 35.62 13.37 1.31
N THR A 292 36.20 13.72 2.46
CA THR A 292 35.49 13.94 3.73
C THR A 292 34.47 15.08 3.59
N ALA A 293 34.87 16.20 3.00
CA ALA A 293 33.99 17.35 2.77
C ALA A 293 32.86 17.01 1.79
N ARG A 294 33.15 16.27 0.71
CA ARG A 294 32.13 15.84 -0.26
C ARG A 294 31.14 14.84 0.31
N LEU A 295 31.61 13.93 1.18
CA LEU A 295 30.74 13.04 1.96
C LEU A 295 29.80 13.85 2.86
N ALA A 296 30.31 14.81 3.63
CA ALA A 296 29.50 15.67 4.49
C ALA A 296 28.48 16.50 3.69
N LEU A 297 28.88 17.06 2.55
CA LEU A 297 27.99 17.79 1.65
C LEU A 297 26.86 16.88 1.13
N SER A 298 27.17 15.64 0.74
CA SER A 298 26.14 14.69 0.28
C SER A 298 25.07 14.41 1.34
N TYR A 299 25.45 14.37 2.63
CA TYR A 299 24.51 14.20 3.73
C TYR A 299 23.64 15.45 3.93
N ALA A 300 24.25 16.64 3.88
CA ALA A 300 23.52 17.90 4.01
C ALA A 300 22.56 18.14 2.83
N GLN A 301 22.98 17.84 1.61
CA GLN A 301 22.15 17.90 0.40
C GLN A 301 20.96 16.94 0.48
N GLN A 302 21.20 15.68 0.88
CA GLN A 302 20.12 14.72 1.10
C GLN A 302 19.11 15.21 2.15
N ALA A 303 19.57 15.84 3.24
CA ALA A 303 18.69 16.38 4.27
C ALA A 303 17.81 17.56 3.80
N ARG A 304 18.24 18.24 2.72
CA ARG A 304 17.53 19.31 2.02
C ARG A 304 16.79 18.83 0.76
N PHE A 305 16.71 17.52 0.53
CA PHE A 305 16.06 16.89 -0.63
C PHE A 305 16.76 17.13 -1.98
N ASP A 306 18.00 17.63 -1.97
CA ASP A 306 18.84 17.73 -3.16
C ASP A 306 19.57 16.39 -3.41
N LEU A 307 18.80 15.35 -3.78
CA LEU A 307 19.36 14.01 -4.01
C LEU A 307 20.28 13.97 -5.24
N GLU A 308 19.97 14.76 -6.26
CA GLU A 308 20.75 14.85 -7.49
C GLU A 308 22.10 15.53 -7.24
N GLY A 309 22.10 16.65 -6.50
CA GLY A 309 23.32 17.29 -6.04
C GLY A 309 24.13 16.37 -5.12
N ALA A 310 23.48 15.62 -4.22
CA ALA A 310 24.16 14.63 -3.38
C ALA A 310 24.84 13.54 -4.22
N ARG A 311 24.17 13.03 -5.28
CA ARG A 311 24.73 12.06 -6.22
C ARG A 311 25.96 12.62 -6.93
N GLN A 312 25.87 13.83 -7.46
CA GLN A 312 26.99 14.48 -8.15
C GLN A 312 28.19 14.69 -7.21
N SER A 313 27.96 15.20 -6.00
CA SER A 313 29.02 15.36 -4.98
C SER A 313 29.77 14.05 -4.68
N LEU A 314 29.06 12.92 -4.69
CA LEU A 314 29.64 11.60 -4.43
C LEU A 314 30.37 11.02 -5.64
N MET A 315 29.85 11.23 -6.85
CA MET A 315 30.57 10.88 -8.08
C MET A 315 31.92 11.60 -8.14
N ASP A 316 31.93 12.88 -7.80
CA ASP A 316 33.17 13.65 -7.73
C ASP A 316 34.10 13.16 -6.59
N ALA A 317 33.56 12.77 -5.43
CA ALA A 317 34.35 12.21 -4.32
C ALA A 317 35.05 10.91 -4.72
N VAL A 318 34.34 10.02 -5.43
CA VAL A 318 34.90 8.78 -5.97
C VAL A 318 35.92 9.06 -7.08
N ALA A 319 35.71 10.08 -7.91
CA ALA A 319 36.67 10.49 -8.94
C ALA A 319 37.96 11.06 -8.33
N ALA A 320 37.85 11.87 -7.27
CA ALA A 320 38.99 12.45 -6.57
C ALA A 320 39.78 11.40 -5.77
N SER A 321 39.08 10.43 -5.14
CA SER A 321 39.71 9.37 -4.36
C SER A 321 39.12 7.99 -4.66
N PRO A 322 39.55 7.32 -5.75
CA PRO A 322 38.99 6.03 -6.17
C PRO A 322 39.15 4.88 -5.17
N GLY A 323 40.08 5.02 -4.22
CA GLY A 323 40.34 4.07 -3.13
C GLY A 323 39.60 4.35 -1.82
N ASN A 324 38.75 5.39 -1.77
CA ASN A 324 37.98 5.72 -0.57
C ASN A 324 36.72 4.83 -0.48
N ALA A 325 36.76 3.84 0.40
CA ALA A 325 35.66 2.89 0.58
C ALA A 325 34.37 3.55 1.09
N LEU A 326 34.47 4.61 1.92
CA LEU A 326 33.30 5.35 2.41
C LEU A 326 32.60 6.12 1.28
N ALA A 327 33.36 6.71 0.35
CA ALA A 327 32.81 7.39 -0.82
C ALA A 327 32.02 6.43 -1.72
N HIS A 328 32.57 5.23 -2.01
CA HIS A 328 31.86 4.20 -2.77
C HIS A 328 30.62 3.68 -2.04
N ALA A 329 30.70 3.44 -0.72
CA ALA A 329 29.56 2.99 0.08
C ALA A 329 28.44 4.04 0.08
N ARG A 330 28.79 5.32 0.21
CA ARG A 330 27.83 6.42 0.21
C ARG A 330 27.21 6.66 -1.17
N LEU A 331 27.98 6.51 -2.26
CA LEU A 331 27.46 6.54 -3.62
C LEU A 331 26.46 5.40 -3.85
N ALA A 332 26.80 4.18 -3.42
CA ALA A 332 25.92 3.02 -3.50
C ALA A 332 24.59 3.26 -2.77
N GLU A 333 24.62 3.89 -1.59
CA GLU A 333 23.42 4.26 -0.84
C GLU A 333 22.52 5.24 -1.62
N ILE A 334 23.10 6.30 -2.19
CA ILE A 334 22.32 7.25 -2.99
C ILE A 334 21.76 6.58 -4.25
N GLN A 335 22.53 5.73 -4.93
CA GLN A 335 22.05 4.94 -6.06
C GLN A 335 20.87 4.02 -5.69
N LEU A 336 20.87 3.39 -4.51
CA LEU A 336 19.73 2.62 -4.01
C LEU A 336 18.47 3.49 -3.84
N SER A 337 18.62 4.75 -3.41
CA SER A 337 17.49 5.68 -3.28
C SER A 337 16.87 6.07 -4.63
N PHE A 338 17.70 6.16 -5.69
CA PHE A 338 17.25 6.37 -7.07
C PHE A 338 16.69 5.11 -7.75
N GLY A 339 16.82 3.93 -7.12
CA GLY A 339 16.44 2.65 -7.73
C GLY A 339 17.46 2.12 -8.75
N GLU A 340 18.68 2.68 -8.77
CA GLU A 340 19.77 2.29 -9.66
C GLU A 340 20.47 1.02 -9.13
N LEU A 341 19.73 -0.06 -8.94
CA LEU A 341 20.16 -1.22 -8.14
C LEU A 341 21.43 -1.91 -8.68
N ASP A 342 21.62 -1.94 -10.00
CA ASP A 342 22.82 -2.53 -10.61
C ASP A 342 24.07 -1.71 -10.30
N GLN A 343 23.96 -0.38 -10.42
CA GLN A 343 25.07 0.53 -10.12
C GLN A 343 25.36 0.55 -8.62
N ALA A 344 24.31 0.57 -7.80
CA ALA A 344 24.40 0.47 -6.37
C ALA A 344 25.14 -0.80 -5.92
N LEU A 345 24.79 -1.96 -6.50
CA LEU A 345 25.47 -3.22 -6.19
C LEU A 345 26.95 -3.17 -6.59
N GLN A 346 27.27 -2.63 -7.77
CA GLN A 346 28.67 -2.49 -8.21
C GLN A 346 29.47 -1.58 -7.28
N SER A 347 28.93 -0.42 -6.92
CA SER A 347 29.54 0.53 -5.98
C SER A 347 29.70 -0.10 -4.59
N ALA A 348 28.70 -0.85 -4.09
CA ALA A 348 28.77 -1.53 -2.80
C ALA A 348 29.81 -2.67 -2.79
N GLN A 349 29.87 -3.47 -3.86
CA GLN A 349 30.89 -4.51 -4.02
C GLN A 349 32.30 -3.90 -4.08
N LYS A 350 32.46 -2.77 -4.78
CA LYS A 350 33.73 -2.04 -4.82
C LYS A 350 34.13 -1.53 -3.44
N ALA A 351 33.20 -0.94 -2.68
CA ALA A 351 33.43 -0.49 -1.32
C ALA A 351 33.86 -1.63 -0.40
N ALA A 352 33.15 -2.77 -0.44
CA ALA A 352 33.45 -3.95 0.36
C ALA A 352 34.78 -4.62 -0.04
N ALA A 353 35.17 -4.55 -1.31
CA ALA A 353 36.47 -5.06 -1.77
C ALA A 353 37.64 -4.18 -1.31
N LEU A 354 37.44 -2.87 -1.17
CA LEU A 354 38.45 -1.94 -0.67
C LEU A 354 38.69 -2.13 0.83
N VAL A 355 37.63 -2.21 1.62
CA VAL A 355 37.72 -2.48 3.07
C VAL A 355 36.61 -3.47 3.49
N PRO A 356 36.93 -4.77 3.60
CA PRO A 356 35.94 -5.81 3.93
C PRO A 356 35.32 -5.69 5.32
N ASP A 357 36.09 -5.20 6.29
CA ASP A 357 35.70 -5.17 7.71
C ASP A 357 35.13 -3.81 8.16
N LEU A 358 34.89 -2.89 7.21
CA LEU A 358 34.26 -1.60 7.51
C LEU A 358 32.74 -1.78 7.54
N SER A 359 32.11 -1.51 8.70
CA SER A 359 30.66 -1.72 8.89
C SER A 359 29.83 -1.14 7.75
N ARG A 360 30.06 0.14 7.39
CA ARG A 360 29.27 0.84 6.36
C ARG A 360 29.33 0.17 4.97
N THR A 361 30.46 -0.44 4.58
CA THR A 361 30.58 -1.10 3.27
C THR A 361 29.73 -2.36 3.22
N GLN A 362 29.76 -3.15 4.30
CA GLN A 362 28.92 -4.34 4.47
C GLN A 362 27.43 -3.99 4.63
N THR A 363 27.10 -2.90 5.32
CA THR A 363 25.72 -2.40 5.45
C THR A 363 25.09 -2.15 4.08
N VAL A 364 25.77 -1.38 3.22
CA VAL A 364 25.20 -1.00 1.92
C VAL A 364 25.20 -2.18 0.95
N LEU A 365 26.19 -3.08 1.04
CA LEU A 365 26.18 -4.35 0.31
C LEU A 365 25.00 -5.23 0.72
N GLY A 366 24.70 -5.32 2.02
CA GLY A 366 23.54 -6.04 2.54
C GLY A 366 22.22 -5.49 2.00
N PHE A 367 22.05 -4.16 1.98
CA PHE A 367 20.87 -3.54 1.38
C PHE A 367 20.79 -3.77 -0.14
N ALA A 368 21.91 -3.68 -0.86
CA ALA A 368 21.95 -3.99 -2.30
C ALA A 368 21.51 -5.43 -2.58
N TYR A 369 21.97 -6.41 -1.80
CA TYR A 369 21.50 -7.79 -1.89
C TYR A 369 20.01 -7.95 -1.54
N LEU A 370 19.55 -7.28 -0.48
CA LEU A 370 18.16 -7.36 -0.05
C LEU A 370 17.20 -6.82 -1.14
N THR A 371 17.58 -5.73 -1.82
CA THR A 371 16.79 -5.19 -2.95
C THR A 371 16.75 -6.10 -4.18
N GLN A 372 17.64 -7.09 -4.28
CA GLN A 372 17.63 -8.14 -5.30
C GLN A 372 17.07 -9.47 -4.76
N VAL A 373 16.40 -9.46 -3.61
CA VAL A 373 15.80 -10.65 -2.95
C VAL A 373 16.84 -11.72 -2.61
N LYS A 374 18.12 -11.35 -2.49
CA LYS A 374 19.21 -12.23 -2.04
C LYS A 374 19.32 -12.17 -0.52
N THR A 375 18.30 -12.68 0.18
CA THR A 375 18.16 -12.50 1.63
C THR A 375 19.29 -13.14 2.43
N ASP A 376 19.79 -14.31 2.03
CA ASP A 376 20.90 -14.98 2.71
C ASP A 376 22.21 -14.17 2.62
N ASP A 377 22.55 -13.69 1.43
CA ASP A 377 23.72 -12.82 1.21
C ASP A 377 23.57 -11.51 2.00
N ALA A 378 22.37 -10.93 2.00
CA ALA A 378 22.06 -9.72 2.76
C ALA A 378 22.30 -9.93 4.26
N ARG A 379 21.77 -11.02 4.84
CA ARG A 379 21.97 -11.36 6.25
C ARG A 379 23.44 -11.59 6.59
N ALA A 380 24.20 -12.27 5.74
CA ALA A 380 25.63 -12.46 5.94
C ALA A 380 26.40 -11.13 5.96
N ALA A 381 26.07 -10.21 5.05
CA ALA A 381 26.67 -8.88 5.02
C ALA A 381 26.28 -8.04 6.25
N PHE A 382 25.00 -8.00 6.63
CA PHE A 382 24.55 -7.30 7.84
C PHE A 382 25.18 -7.89 9.12
N GLN A 383 25.34 -9.20 9.21
CA GLN A 383 26.00 -9.84 10.34
C GLN A 383 27.45 -9.38 10.49
N LYS A 384 28.20 -9.28 9.37
CA LYS A 384 29.56 -8.74 9.38
C LYS A 384 29.56 -7.26 9.80
N ALA A 385 28.63 -6.47 9.27
CA ALA A 385 28.51 -5.05 9.65
C ALA A 385 28.26 -4.87 11.16
N ILE A 386 27.35 -5.66 11.75
CA ILE A 386 27.06 -5.65 13.19
C ILE A 386 28.29 -6.06 14.01
N GLN A 387 29.08 -7.03 13.54
CA GLN A 387 30.32 -7.45 14.22
C GLN A 387 31.39 -6.36 14.19
N SER A 388 31.48 -5.59 13.10
CA SER A 388 32.43 -4.49 12.93
C SER A 388 32.05 -3.22 13.70
N ASP A 389 30.78 -2.80 13.64
CA ASP A 389 30.26 -1.66 14.41
C ASP A 389 28.87 -1.98 14.96
N GLN A 390 28.82 -2.24 16.26
CA GLN A 390 27.59 -2.57 16.97
C GLN A 390 26.70 -1.35 17.24
N ALA A 391 27.21 -0.12 17.04
CA ALA A 391 26.47 1.13 17.23
C ALA A 391 25.70 1.56 15.99
N ASP A 392 26.04 1.04 14.79
CA ASP A 392 25.34 1.35 13.55
C ASP A 392 23.92 0.75 13.57
N PRO A 393 22.86 1.59 13.54
CA PRO A 393 21.49 1.10 13.57
C PRO A 393 21.04 0.46 12.24
N LEU A 394 21.67 0.80 11.12
CA LEU A 394 21.20 0.38 9.79
C LEU A 394 21.40 -1.12 9.51
N PRO A 395 22.51 -1.78 9.89
CA PRO A 395 22.63 -3.23 9.82
C PRO A 395 21.55 -4.00 10.58
N ARG A 396 21.14 -3.49 11.75
CA ARG A 396 20.06 -4.08 12.56
C ARG A 396 18.71 -3.92 11.86
N LEU A 397 18.44 -2.73 11.31
CA LEU A 397 17.26 -2.53 10.44
C LEU A 397 17.27 -3.50 9.26
N GLY A 398 18.39 -3.60 8.53
CA GLY A 398 18.55 -4.49 7.39
C GLY A 398 18.36 -5.96 7.72
N MET A 399 18.95 -6.43 8.83
CA MET A 399 18.75 -7.78 9.38
C MET A 399 17.27 -8.02 9.73
N GLY A 400 16.62 -7.03 10.33
CA GLY A 400 15.19 -7.09 10.64
C GLY A 400 14.32 -7.24 9.39
N LEU A 401 14.57 -6.42 8.37
CA LEU A 401 13.87 -6.50 7.09
C LEU A 401 14.12 -7.82 6.37
N ALA A 402 15.35 -8.34 6.40
CA ALA A 402 15.70 -9.63 5.83
C ALA A 402 14.96 -10.79 6.54
N LYS A 403 14.96 -10.82 7.88
CA LYS A 403 14.20 -11.81 8.66
C LYS A 403 12.70 -11.74 8.38
N ILE A 404 12.13 -10.53 8.32
CA ILE A 404 10.72 -10.32 7.96
C ILE A 404 10.45 -10.87 6.56
N ARG A 405 11.30 -10.57 5.57
CA ARG A 405 11.19 -11.06 4.19
C ARG A 405 11.15 -12.59 4.12
N ASP A 406 11.93 -13.27 4.96
CA ASP A 406 11.95 -14.74 5.08
C ASP A 406 10.76 -15.33 5.86
N GLY A 407 9.81 -14.51 6.33
CA GLY A 407 8.63 -14.95 7.10
C GLY A 407 8.75 -14.81 8.62
N HIS A 408 9.92 -14.44 9.15
CA HIS A 408 10.21 -14.38 10.58
C HIS A 408 9.89 -12.99 11.16
N LEU A 409 8.59 -12.64 11.22
CA LEU A 409 8.11 -11.32 11.64
C LEU A 409 8.61 -10.91 13.03
N GLU A 410 8.41 -11.75 14.04
CA GLU A 410 8.70 -11.40 15.45
C GLU A 410 10.19 -11.18 15.70
N GLU A 411 11.02 -12.02 15.07
CA GLU A 411 12.48 -11.90 15.14
C GLU A 411 12.97 -10.66 14.42
N GLY A 412 12.43 -10.37 13.23
CA GLY A 412 12.83 -9.19 12.49
C GLY A 412 12.37 -7.89 13.16
N ARG A 413 11.17 -7.89 13.76
CA ARG A 413 10.68 -6.79 14.60
C ARG A 413 11.60 -6.55 15.80
N ALA A 414 12.11 -7.60 16.45
CA ALA A 414 13.06 -7.46 17.56
C ALA A 414 14.39 -6.79 17.12
N GLU A 415 14.91 -7.10 15.93
CA GLU A 415 16.08 -6.40 15.38
C GLU A 415 15.81 -4.91 15.13
N ILE A 416 14.61 -4.57 14.64
CA ILE A 416 14.20 -3.18 14.41
C ILE A 416 14.02 -2.43 15.75
N GLU A 417 13.55 -3.09 16.81
CA GLU A 417 13.51 -2.51 18.17
C GLU A 417 14.93 -2.19 18.68
N VAL A 418 15.91 -3.07 18.41
CA VAL A 418 17.32 -2.78 18.70
C VAL A 418 17.78 -1.57 17.88
N ALA A 419 17.54 -1.55 16.57
CA ALA A 419 17.90 -0.40 15.71
C ALA A 419 17.30 0.93 16.22
N ALA A 420 16.04 0.92 16.66
CA ALA A 420 15.36 2.10 17.20
C ALA A 420 15.96 2.57 18.53
N SER A 421 16.52 1.65 19.32
CA SER A 421 17.26 2.00 20.53
C SER A 421 18.61 2.65 20.21
N LEU A 422 19.28 2.20 19.14
CA LEU A 422 20.59 2.68 18.70
C LEU A 422 20.51 4.07 18.06
N ASP A 423 19.42 4.39 17.38
CA ASP A 423 19.11 5.74 16.91
C ASP A 423 17.61 6.09 17.12
N PRO A 424 17.27 6.64 18.30
CA PRO A 424 15.90 7.01 18.61
C PRO A 424 15.36 8.17 17.75
N ASN A 425 16.17 8.95 17.05
CA ASN A 425 15.65 10.07 16.24
C ASN A 425 15.42 9.70 14.77
N SER A 426 15.82 8.50 14.34
CA SER A 426 15.59 8.02 12.98
C SER A 426 14.10 7.83 12.66
N SER A 427 13.55 8.70 11.81
CA SER A 427 12.17 8.57 11.31
C SER A 427 11.99 7.31 10.46
N LEU A 428 13.03 6.91 9.73
CA LEU A 428 13.04 5.70 8.91
C LEU A 428 12.79 4.45 9.76
N ILE A 429 13.60 4.26 10.80
CA ILE A 429 13.55 3.08 11.67
C ILE A 429 12.21 3.05 12.40
N ARG A 430 11.75 4.19 12.93
CA ARG A 430 10.44 4.29 13.60
C ARG A 430 9.28 3.93 12.67
N SER A 431 9.34 4.32 11.40
CA SER A 431 8.29 3.99 10.45
C SER A 431 8.28 2.49 10.12
N TYR A 432 9.44 1.84 9.94
CA TYR A 432 9.49 0.39 9.77
C TYR A 432 9.07 -0.38 11.02
N LEU A 433 9.42 0.13 12.20
CA LEU A 433 8.98 -0.45 13.47
C LEU A 433 7.46 -0.36 13.63
N GLY A 434 6.87 0.78 13.28
CA GLY A 434 5.42 0.96 13.22
C GLY A 434 4.74 -0.07 12.31
N LYS A 435 5.30 -0.32 11.11
CA LYS A 435 4.80 -1.39 10.23
C LYS A 435 4.93 -2.78 10.84
N ALA A 436 6.04 -3.07 11.50
CA ALA A 436 6.24 -4.38 12.11
C ALA A 436 5.23 -4.64 13.23
N TYR A 437 4.91 -3.61 14.03
CA TYR A 437 3.83 -3.70 15.01
C TYR A 437 2.45 -3.81 14.39
N TYR A 438 2.20 -3.07 13.31
CA TYR A 438 0.98 -3.19 12.53
C TYR A 438 0.81 -4.65 12.07
N GLU A 439 1.82 -5.26 11.47
CA GLU A 439 1.79 -6.65 11.03
C GLU A 439 1.61 -7.66 12.17
N GLU A 440 2.21 -7.43 13.35
CA GLU A 440 2.08 -8.33 14.50
C GLU A 440 0.69 -8.27 15.17
N LYS A 441 -0.16 -7.31 14.81
CA LYS A 441 -1.50 -7.13 15.42
C LYS A 441 -1.41 -6.98 16.96
N ARG A 442 -0.41 -6.24 17.47
CA ARG A 442 -0.18 -6.02 18.91
C ARG A 442 -1.20 -5.04 19.51
N THR A 443 -2.14 -5.57 20.29
CA THR A 443 -3.23 -4.80 20.93
C THR A 443 -2.78 -3.68 21.88
N GLY A 444 -3.45 -2.52 21.77
CA GLY A 444 -3.32 -1.36 22.66
C GLY A 444 -3.21 -0.03 21.90
N LEU A 445 -2.56 -0.05 20.72
CA LEU A 445 -2.53 1.04 19.74
C LEU A 445 -3.59 0.86 18.64
N ASP A 446 -4.05 -0.38 18.43
CA ASP A 446 -5.14 -0.77 17.52
C ASP A 446 -6.48 -0.06 17.78
N GLN A 447 -6.66 0.66 18.90
CA GLN A 447 -7.87 1.45 19.15
C GLN A 447 -8.04 2.60 18.15
N ARG A 448 -6.94 3.20 17.65
CA ARG A 448 -6.99 4.21 16.58
C ARG A 448 -7.40 3.61 15.24
N GLU A 449 -7.05 2.35 14.99
CA GLU A 449 -7.41 1.61 13.77
C GLU A 449 -8.92 1.31 13.69
N TYR A 450 -9.64 1.33 14.82
CA TYR A 450 -11.11 1.26 14.85
C TYR A 450 -11.78 2.62 14.62
N GLN A 451 -11.02 3.71 14.61
CA GLN A 451 -11.51 5.06 14.38
C GLN A 451 -11.21 5.47 12.93
N ILE A 452 -12.04 5.00 12.00
CA ILE A 452 -11.89 5.20 10.54
C ILE A 452 -11.68 6.67 10.16
N VAL A 453 -12.34 7.59 10.86
CA VAL A 453 -12.17 9.05 10.65
C VAL A 453 -10.79 9.54 11.09
N GLU A 454 -10.25 9.06 12.22
CA GLU A 454 -8.89 9.38 12.65
C GLU A 454 -7.85 8.74 11.72
N ALA A 455 -8.10 7.53 11.22
CA ALA A 455 -7.23 6.86 10.26
C ALA A 455 -7.08 7.67 8.96
N LEU A 456 -8.17 8.25 8.44
CA LEU A 456 -8.12 9.16 7.28
C LEU A 456 -7.25 10.40 7.58
N GLN A 457 -7.44 11.03 8.74
CA GLN A 457 -6.69 12.23 9.15
C GLN A 457 -5.21 11.92 9.38
N ASP A 458 -4.89 10.80 10.03
CA ASP A 458 -3.52 10.35 10.28
C ASP A 458 -2.81 9.98 8.98
N LEU A 459 -3.50 9.36 8.02
CA LEU A 459 -2.97 9.06 6.69
C LEU A 459 -2.70 10.34 5.88
N GLN A 460 -3.65 11.29 5.86
CA GLN A 460 -3.46 12.58 5.17
C GLN A 460 -2.29 13.35 5.77
N LYS A 461 -2.21 13.41 7.11
CA LYS A 461 -1.09 14.01 7.82
C LYS A 461 0.22 13.27 7.56
N ALA A 462 0.19 11.95 7.46
CA ALA A 462 1.37 11.17 7.11
C ALA A 462 1.84 11.45 5.68
N ILE A 463 0.93 11.67 4.71
CA ILE A 463 1.27 12.10 3.34
C ILE A 463 1.94 13.47 3.39
N GLU A 464 1.32 14.46 4.03
CA GLU A 464 1.88 15.82 4.18
C GLU A 464 3.26 15.82 4.88
N LEU A 465 3.47 14.90 5.83
CA LEU A 465 4.74 14.72 6.53
C LEU A 465 5.77 13.88 5.75
N ASN A 466 5.32 12.97 4.87
CA ASN A 466 6.17 12.08 4.06
C ASN A 466 6.69 12.77 2.79
N ASP A 467 5.90 13.65 2.17
CA ASP A 467 6.36 14.54 1.07
C ASP A 467 7.60 15.36 1.48
N ASN A 468 7.84 15.47 2.79
CA ASN A 468 8.92 16.22 3.40
C ASN A 468 9.99 15.35 4.12
N ARG A 469 10.04 14.01 3.95
CA ARG A 469 10.97 13.11 4.71
C ARG A 469 11.38 11.80 4.02
N ALA A 470 11.93 11.84 2.80
CA ALA A 470 12.60 10.66 2.21
C ALA A 470 14.12 10.68 2.47
N VAL A 471 14.57 10.09 3.58
CA VAL A 471 15.98 9.76 3.81
C VAL A 471 16.04 8.24 4.00
N TYR A 472 16.62 7.54 3.03
CA TYR A 472 16.86 6.08 3.03
C TYR A 472 15.68 5.14 2.71
N ARG A 473 14.89 5.40 1.66
CA ARG A 473 14.00 4.37 1.09
C ARG A 473 14.25 4.23 -0.40
N SER A 474 14.54 3.01 -0.85
CA SER A 474 14.50 2.73 -2.29
C SER A 474 13.05 2.86 -2.76
N LYS A 475 12.87 3.44 -3.95
CA LYS A 475 11.56 3.64 -4.57
C LYS A 475 10.71 2.35 -4.55
N LEU A 476 11.33 1.20 -4.83
CA LEU A 476 10.69 -0.12 -4.81
C LEU A 476 10.08 -0.53 -3.45
N LEU A 477 10.77 -0.23 -2.34
CA LEU A 477 10.24 -0.50 -1.00
C LEU A 477 9.13 0.49 -0.61
N LEU A 478 9.21 1.72 -1.09
CA LEU A 478 8.18 2.74 -0.93
C LEU A 478 6.90 2.36 -1.69
N ASP A 479 7.05 1.90 -2.94
CA ASP A 479 5.94 1.52 -3.82
C ASP A 479 5.17 0.32 -3.25
N SER A 480 5.87 -0.66 -2.65
CA SER A 480 5.24 -1.80 -1.94
C SER A 480 4.39 -1.37 -0.74
N ASP A 481 4.85 -0.37 0.03
CA ASP A 481 4.08 0.17 1.16
C ASP A 481 2.90 1.02 0.71
N LEU A 482 3.07 1.75 -0.40
CA LEU A 482 2.07 2.62 -0.96
C LEU A 482 0.86 1.81 -1.45
N ALA A 483 1.03 0.63 -2.03
CA ALA A 483 -0.11 -0.18 -2.48
C ALA A 483 -1.06 -0.64 -1.39
N ALA A 484 -0.53 -1.18 -0.29
CA ALA A 484 -1.38 -1.55 0.84
C ALA A 484 -2.08 -0.32 1.42
N ARG A 485 -1.41 0.84 1.45
CA ARG A 485 -1.98 2.11 1.93
C ARG A 485 -3.03 2.70 0.99
N SER A 486 -2.77 2.76 -0.31
CA SER A 486 -3.68 3.32 -1.31
C SER A 486 -4.95 2.46 -1.42
N ALA A 487 -4.82 1.13 -1.46
CA ALA A 487 -6.01 0.27 -1.39
C ALA A 487 -6.80 0.46 -0.07
N SER A 488 -6.11 0.64 1.05
CA SER A 488 -6.76 1.00 2.33
C SER A 488 -7.45 2.37 2.28
N GLN A 489 -6.90 3.36 1.56
CA GLN A 489 -7.50 4.68 1.43
C GLN A 489 -8.78 4.67 0.61
N ALA A 490 -8.80 3.98 -0.55
CA ALA A 490 -10.02 3.84 -1.35
C ALA A 490 -11.15 3.22 -0.51
N ARG A 491 -10.81 2.21 0.29
CA ARG A 491 -11.74 1.60 1.24
C ARG A 491 -12.20 2.57 2.33
N ILE A 492 -11.29 3.29 2.99
CA ILE A 492 -11.66 4.27 4.02
C ILE A 492 -12.65 5.29 3.46
N TYR A 493 -12.46 5.76 2.23
CA TYR A 493 -13.43 6.63 1.58
C TYR A 493 -14.77 5.92 1.32
N SER A 494 -14.76 4.67 0.87
CA SER A 494 -15.98 3.87 0.68
C SER A 494 -16.75 3.68 2.00
N ASP A 495 -16.07 3.30 3.08
CA ASP A 495 -16.67 3.12 4.41
C ASP A 495 -17.24 4.44 4.97
N LEU A 496 -16.62 5.58 4.66
CA LEU A 496 -17.12 6.91 5.03
C LEU A 496 -18.29 7.39 4.15
N GLY A 497 -18.50 6.77 2.97
CA GLY A 497 -19.45 7.20 1.94
C GLY A 497 -18.95 8.39 1.10
N PHE A 498 -17.63 8.55 0.95
CA PHE A 498 -16.98 9.69 0.30
C PHE A 498 -16.49 9.32 -1.12
N GLN A 499 -17.31 8.62 -1.90
CA GLN A 499 -16.90 8.00 -3.18
C GLN A 499 -16.32 9.03 -4.17
N GLN A 500 -16.98 10.17 -4.36
CA GLN A 500 -16.49 11.20 -5.29
C GLN A 500 -15.12 11.76 -4.86
N ARG A 501 -14.86 11.85 -3.55
CA ARG A 501 -13.54 12.26 -3.05
C ARG A 501 -12.50 11.20 -3.33
N ALA A 502 -12.85 9.92 -3.21
CA ALA A 502 -11.97 8.83 -3.60
C ALA A 502 -11.53 9.00 -5.05
N LEU A 503 -12.47 9.10 -6.00
CA LEU A 503 -12.17 9.30 -7.42
C LEU A 503 -11.19 10.46 -7.66
N VAL A 504 -11.44 11.61 -7.02
CA VAL A 504 -10.58 12.80 -7.09
C VAL A 504 -9.13 12.50 -6.74
N GLU A 505 -8.90 11.79 -5.64
CA GLU A 505 -7.56 11.37 -5.26
C GLU A 505 -6.98 10.33 -6.22
N GLY A 506 -7.80 9.39 -6.69
CA GLY A 506 -7.39 8.29 -7.55
C GLY A 506 -6.87 8.73 -8.91
N TYR A 507 -7.64 9.53 -9.66
CA TYR A 507 -7.17 10.02 -10.95
C TYR A 507 -6.01 11.01 -10.79
N ASN A 508 -5.97 11.80 -9.71
CA ASN A 508 -4.85 12.71 -9.47
C ASN A 508 -3.55 11.94 -9.25
N ALA A 509 -3.62 10.83 -8.50
CA ALA A 509 -2.48 9.95 -8.28
C ALA A 509 -1.99 9.31 -9.60
N VAL A 510 -2.90 8.79 -10.43
CA VAL A 510 -2.56 8.20 -11.75
C VAL A 510 -2.00 9.25 -12.71
N ASN A 511 -2.61 10.43 -12.82
CA ASN A 511 -2.11 11.52 -13.68
C ASN A 511 -0.72 12.03 -13.24
N THR A 512 -0.47 12.02 -11.92
CA THR A 512 0.82 12.42 -11.36
C THR A 512 1.89 11.40 -11.69
N ASP A 513 1.58 10.11 -11.58
CA ASP A 513 2.50 9.02 -11.89
C ASP A 513 1.77 7.80 -12.51
N PRO A 514 1.74 7.70 -13.86
CA PRO A 514 1.14 6.55 -14.56
C PRO A 514 1.90 5.23 -14.38
N THR A 515 3.09 5.24 -13.76
CA THR A 515 3.82 4.00 -13.42
C THR A 515 3.45 3.48 -12.03
N ASN A 516 2.63 4.22 -11.28
CA ASN A 516 2.29 3.89 -9.91
C ASN A 516 1.13 2.88 -9.87
N TYR A 517 1.50 1.60 -9.77
CA TYR A 517 0.53 0.51 -9.66
C TYR A 517 -0.47 0.67 -8.50
N SER A 518 -0.08 1.34 -7.40
CA SER A 518 -0.97 1.60 -6.25
C SER A 518 -2.04 2.64 -6.57
N ALA A 519 -1.72 3.61 -7.43
CA ALA A 519 -2.67 4.62 -7.89
C ALA A 519 -3.73 3.98 -8.81
N HIS A 520 -3.28 3.15 -9.75
CA HIS A 520 -4.17 2.33 -10.57
C HIS A 520 -5.06 1.43 -9.72
N ARG A 521 -4.50 0.77 -8.69
CA ARG A 521 -5.28 -0.07 -7.77
C ARG A 521 -6.34 0.73 -7.03
N PHE A 522 -5.94 1.88 -6.47
CA PHE A 522 -6.84 2.78 -5.77
C PHE A 522 -8.00 3.22 -6.68
N LEU A 523 -7.70 3.55 -7.94
CA LEU A 523 -8.70 4.01 -8.89
C LEU A 523 -9.65 2.88 -9.29
N ALA A 524 -9.15 1.68 -9.55
CA ALA A 524 -9.96 0.49 -9.78
C ALA A 524 -10.90 0.20 -8.60
N ASP A 525 -10.38 0.23 -7.36
CA ASP A 525 -11.19 0.02 -6.16
C ASP A 525 -12.25 1.13 -6.00
N SER A 526 -11.95 2.36 -6.38
CA SER A 526 -12.91 3.47 -6.38
C SER A 526 -13.99 3.34 -7.45
N TYR A 527 -13.67 2.76 -8.60
CA TYR A 527 -14.66 2.46 -9.66
C TYR A 527 -15.58 1.28 -9.32
N SER A 528 -15.16 0.36 -8.44
CA SER A 528 -15.91 -0.87 -8.11
C SER A 528 -17.29 -0.68 -7.48
N VAL A 529 -17.62 0.54 -7.07
CA VAL A 529 -18.92 0.91 -6.47
C VAL A 529 -19.71 1.88 -7.34
N LEU A 530 -19.26 2.13 -8.58
CA LEU A 530 -19.89 3.07 -9.50
C LEU A 530 -20.48 2.33 -10.69
N PRO A 531 -21.75 2.61 -11.04
CA PRO A 531 -22.35 2.04 -12.25
C PRO A 531 -21.64 2.57 -13.50
N ARG A 532 -21.68 1.78 -14.58
CA ARG A 532 -21.08 2.07 -15.91
C ARG A 532 -19.58 2.42 -15.88
N HIS A 533 -18.82 1.91 -14.90
CA HIS A 533 -17.36 2.05 -14.80
C HIS A 533 -16.62 0.71 -14.84
N GLU A 534 -17.29 -0.38 -15.25
CA GLU A 534 -16.76 -1.73 -15.20
C GLU A 534 -15.51 -1.90 -16.08
N ILE A 535 -15.55 -1.46 -17.35
CA ILE A 535 -14.38 -1.45 -18.26
C ILE A 535 -13.20 -0.67 -17.66
N ALA A 536 -13.48 0.52 -17.12
CA ALA A 536 -12.45 1.34 -16.50
C ALA A 536 -11.85 0.66 -15.26
N ARG A 537 -12.69 0.04 -14.42
CA ARG A 537 -12.26 -0.73 -13.24
C ARG A 537 -11.31 -1.86 -13.63
N VAL A 538 -11.71 -2.74 -14.54
CA VAL A 538 -10.91 -3.91 -14.89
C VAL A 538 -9.64 -3.53 -15.66
N SER A 539 -9.66 -2.43 -16.42
CA SER A 539 -8.49 -1.87 -17.11
C SER A 539 -7.47 -1.25 -16.14
N GLU A 540 -7.93 -0.49 -15.15
CA GLU A 540 -7.07 0.03 -14.07
C GLU A 540 -6.51 -1.11 -13.20
N LEU A 541 -7.30 -2.16 -12.96
CA LEU A 541 -6.82 -3.36 -12.28
C LEU A 541 -5.74 -4.09 -13.11
N LEU A 542 -5.93 -4.25 -14.42
CA LEU A 542 -4.95 -4.86 -15.31
C LEU A 542 -3.61 -4.10 -15.28
N GLN A 543 -3.65 -2.77 -15.43
CA GLN A 543 -2.45 -1.94 -15.37
C GLN A 543 -1.77 -2.02 -13.99
N SER A 544 -2.55 -2.01 -12.91
CA SER A 544 -2.04 -2.24 -11.57
C SER A 544 -1.32 -3.60 -11.45
N GLN A 545 -1.93 -4.68 -11.94
CA GLN A 545 -1.33 -6.01 -11.91
C GLN A 545 -0.04 -6.06 -12.72
N LEU A 546 0.01 -5.50 -13.93
CA LEU A 546 1.23 -5.50 -14.75
C LEU A 546 2.37 -4.70 -14.12
N LEU A 547 2.04 -3.58 -13.46
CA LEU A 547 3.03 -2.69 -12.84
C LEU A 547 3.51 -3.17 -11.47
N GLN A 548 2.69 -3.95 -10.75
CA GLN A 548 2.99 -4.32 -9.37
C GLN A 548 4.29 -5.14 -9.24
N PRO A 549 5.13 -4.87 -8.23
CA PRO A 549 6.14 -5.85 -7.81
C PRO A 549 5.42 -7.08 -7.27
N ASN A 550 6.15 -8.20 -7.15
CA ASN A 550 5.62 -9.39 -6.48
C ASN A 550 4.94 -9.02 -5.17
N ASN A 551 3.69 -9.40 -4.97
CA ASN A 551 2.96 -9.11 -3.76
C ASN A 551 2.01 -10.25 -3.42
N ILE A 552 1.45 -10.23 -2.21
CA ILE A 552 0.60 -11.31 -1.69
C ILE A 552 -0.88 -10.94 -1.81
N THR A 553 -1.16 -9.71 -2.23
CA THR A 553 -2.52 -9.20 -2.39
C THR A 553 -3.22 -10.10 -3.40
N PRO A 554 -4.22 -10.89 -2.98
CA PRO A 554 -4.91 -11.75 -3.92
C PRO A 554 -5.72 -10.91 -4.90
N ILE A 555 -5.83 -11.40 -6.12
CA ILE A 555 -6.83 -10.91 -7.08
C ILE A 555 -8.12 -11.66 -6.75
N GLN A 556 -9.09 -10.95 -6.18
CA GLN A 556 -10.43 -11.51 -5.98
C GLN A 556 -11.02 -11.90 -7.35
N PRO A 557 -11.54 -13.13 -7.52
CA PRO A 557 -12.01 -13.61 -8.83
C PRO A 557 -12.97 -12.63 -9.51
N ARG A 558 -13.99 -12.18 -8.77
CA ARG A 558 -15.04 -11.28 -9.28
C ARG A 558 -14.55 -9.88 -9.64
N LEU A 559 -13.45 -9.40 -9.04
CA LEU A 559 -12.98 -8.03 -9.28
C LEU A 559 -12.40 -7.84 -10.69
N ALA A 560 -11.92 -8.92 -11.30
CA ALA A 560 -11.36 -8.91 -12.65
C ALA A 560 -12.40 -9.10 -13.76
N GLU A 561 -13.63 -9.47 -13.41
CA GLU A 561 -14.76 -9.64 -14.32
C GLU A 561 -15.56 -8.34 -14.45
N SER A 562 -16.15 -8.09 -15.61
CA SER A 562 -17.16 -7.03 -15.82
C SER A 562 -18.56 -7.64 -15.82
N ASN A 563 -19.60 -6.79 -15.77
CA ASN A 563 -21.00 -7.21 -15.96
C ASN A 563 -21.40 -8.40 -15.07
N LEU A 564 -21.09 -8.31 -13.77
CA LEU A 564 -21.48 -9.33 -12.80
C LEU A 564 -23.01 -9.36 -12.59
N GLN A 565 -23.70 -8.27 -12.92
CA GLN A 565 -25.16 -8.11 -12.79
C GLN A 565 -25.70 -8.43 -11.40
N LEU A 566 -24.84 -8.34 -10.38
CA LEU A 566 -25.21 -8.67 -9.01
C LEU A 566 -26.26 -7.68 -8.53
N ILE A 567 -27.45 -8.21 -8.29
CA ILE A 567 -28.60 -7.47 -7.77
C ILE A 567 -28.16 -6.62 -6.57
N SER A 568 -28.21 -5.29 -6.71
CA SER A 568 -27.87 -4.32 -5.66
C SER A 568 -26.46 -4.47 -5.07
N SER A 569 -25.47 -4.90 -5.86
CA SER A 569 -24.10 -5.13 -5.38
C SER A 569 -24.02 -6.15 -4.21
N SER A 570 -24.94 -7.11 -4.18
CA SER A 570 -25.09 -8.13 -3.13
C SER A 570 -24.01 -9.22 -3.20
N GLY A 571 -22.74 -8.85 -3.32
CA GLY A 571 -21.64 -9.81 -3.34
C GLY A 571 -21.34 -10.50 -2.00
N ALA A 572 -20.65 -11.64 -2.07
CA ALA A 572 -20.14 -12.39 -0.90
C ALA A 572 -19.12 -11.61 -0.03
N ALA A 573 -18.38 -10.70 -0.66
CA ALA A 573 -17.54 -9.70 -0.01
C ALA A 573 -17.68 -8.34 -0.69
N ASN A 574 -17.36 -7.28 0.05
CA ASN A 574 -17.17 -5.96 -0.53
C ASN A 574 -15.95 -5.99 -1.45
N SER A 575 -16.11 -5.50 -2.68
CA SER A 575 -14.99 -5.19 -3.57
C SER A 575 -13.97 -4.30 -2.83
N SER A 576 -12.68 -4.66 -2.86
CA SER A 576 -11.58 -4.01 -2.11
C SER A 576 -11.48 -4.31 -0.61
N PHE A 577 -11.25 -5.58 -0.26
CA PHE A 577 -10.95 -6.02 1.12
C PHE A 577 -9.47 -5.87 1.53
N ASN A 578 -8.67 -5.10 0.79
CA ASN A 578 -7.20 -5.07 0.88
C ASN A 578 -6.60 -4.38 2.12
N GLU A 579 -7.43 -3.79 2.98
CA GLU A 579 -6.98 -3.17 4.24
C GLU A 579 -6.31 -4.18 5.20
N PHE A 580 -6.56 -5.48 4.98
CA PHE A 580 -5.94 -6.57 5.73
C PHE A 580 -4.65 -7.09 5.11
N ASN A 581 -4.22 -6.50 3.99
CA ASN A 581 -3.02 -6.95 3.31
C ASN A 581 -1.77 -6.58 4.13
N PRO A 582 -0.78 -7.47 4.15
CA PRO A 582 0.50 -7.23 4.80
C PRO A 582 1.20 -5.98 4.24
N LEU A 583 1.66 -5.10 5.12
CA LEU A 583 2.55 -3.99 4.82
C LEU A 583 3.97 -4.46 4.46
N PHE A 584 4.34 -5.67 4.86
CA PHE A 584 5.59 -6.30 4.46
C PHE A 584 5.34 -7.39 3.43
N ASN A 585 6.04 -7.23 2.30
CA ASN A 585 6.16 -8.27 1.31
C ASN A 585 7.12 -9.36 1.83
N ARG A 586 6.60 -10.54 2.22
CA ARG A 586 7.38 -11.64 2.79
C ARG A 586 6.89 -13.01 2.34
N ASN A 587 7.75 -14.00 2.49
CA ASN A 587 7.40 -15.40 2.33
C ASN A 587 6.31 -15.78 3.34
N GLN A 588 5.10 -15.96 2.85
CA GLN A 588 3.93 -16.40 3.62
C GLN A 588 2.83 -16.84 2.66
N ALA A 589 1.90 -17.64 3.17
CA ALA A 589 0.61 -17.88 2.54
C ALA A 589 -0.42 -16.91 3.14
N ALA A 590 -1.53 -16.69 2.45
CA ALA A 590 -2.67 -15.97 2.99
C ALA A 590 -3.96 -16.62 2.47
N VAL A 591 -5.01 -16.56 3.28
CA VAL A 591 -6.34 -17.05 2.95
C VAL A 591 -7.34 -15.94 3.18
N GLN A 592 -8.15 -15.66 2.16
CA GLN A 592 -9.27 -14.75 2.24
C GLN A 592 -10.56 -15.52 1.96
N LEU A 593 -11.58 -15.27 2.78
CA LEU A 593 -12.89 -15.90 2.66
C LEU A 593 -13.98 -14.83 2.77
N GLY A 594 -14.97 -14.88 1.90
CA GLY A 594 -16.18 -14.07 1.94
C GLY A 594 -17.40 -14.96 1.91
N GLY A 595 -18.48 -14.52 2.55
CA GLY A 595 -19.75 -15.22 2.58
C GLY A 595 -20.91 -14.26 2.73
N LEU A 596 -21.99 -14.55 2.02
CA LEU A 596 -23.27 -13.84 2.08
C LEU A 596 -24.40 -14.85 2.19
N VAL A 597 -25.37 -14.53 3.04
CA VAL A 597 -26.69 -15.16 3.04
C VAL A 597 -27.74 -14.04 3.14
N GLY A 598 -28.84 -14.18 2.43
CA GLY A 598 -29.92 -13.19 2.41
C GLY A 598 -31.29 -13.81 2.13
N GLU A 599 -32.28 -12.97 1.93
CA GLU A 599 -33.62 -13.38 1.50
C GLU A 599 -33.62 -13.93 0.06
N ASN A 600 -34.76 -14.48 -0.39
CA ASN A 600 -34.96 -15.05 -1.73
C ASN A 600 -33.91 -16.12 -2.09
N ASP A 601 -33.64 -17.01 -1.13
CA ASP A 601 -32.64 -18.07 -1.20
C ASP A 601 -31.26 -17.58 -1.71
N THR A 602 -30.93 -16.33 -1.41
CA THR A 602 -29.65 -15.72 -1.80
C THR A 602 -28.52 -16.24 -0.94
N TYR A 603 -27.51 -16.83 -1.56
CA TYR A 603 -26.24 -17.14 -0.93
C TYR A 603 -25.08 -16.91 -1.88
N GLY A 604 -23.95 -16.48 -1.34
CA GLY A 604 -22.72 -16.31 -2.10
C GLY A 604 -21.51 -16.61 -1.25
N GLY A 605 -20.45 -17.08 -1.87
CA GLY A 605 -19.19 -17.38 -1.21
C GLY A 605 -18.01 -17.04 -2.11
N GLU A 606 -16.92 -16.55 -1.52
CA GLU A 606 -15.65 -16.42 -2.21
C GLU A 606 -14.52 -16.95 -1.32
N GLY A 607 -13.53 -17.58 -1.94
CA GLY A 607 -12.34 -18.06 -1.27
C GLY A 607 -11.12 -17.88 -2.14
N VAL A 608 -10.08 -17.25 -1.59
CA VAL A 608 -8.81 -17.07 -2.29
C VAL A 608 -7.67 -17.51 -1.39
N ILE A 609 -6.79 -18.34 -1.94
CA ILE A 609 -5.51 -18.70 -1.33
C ILE A 609 -4.43 -18.02 -2.15
N SER A 610 -3.59 -17.22 -1.51
CA SER A 610 -2.43 -16.59 -2.13
C SER A 610 -1.16 -16.89 -1.36
N GLY A 611 -0.01 -16.69 -1.99
CA GLY A 611 1.27 -16.84 -1.33
C GLY A 611 2.41 -16.25 -2.14
N ILE A 612 3.44 -15.84 -1.41
CA ILE A 612 4.71 -15.45 -2.01
C ILE A 612 5.78 -16.40 -1.50
N TYR A 613 6.65 -16.81 -2.42
CA TYR A 613 7.89 -17.48 -2.09
C TYR A 613 9.03 -16.90 -2.95
N ASN A 614 9.93 -16.18 -2.29
CA ASN A 614 11.05 -15.45 -2.89
C ASN A 614 10.60 -14.47 -3.99
N ASN A 615 10.78 -14.84 -5.25
CA ASN A 615 10.46 -14.05 -6.42
C ASN A 615 9.27 -14.60 -7.24
N ILE A 616 8.49 -15.52 -6.65
CA ILE A 616 7.23 -16.03 -7.20
C ILE A 616 6.08 -15.58 -6.30
N SER A 617 5.01 -15.06 -6.91
CA SER A 617 3.71 -14.89 -6.28
C SER A 617 2.66 -15.74 -6.99
N MET A 618 1.75 -16.35 -6.25
CA MET A 618 0.68 -17.18 -6.78
C MET A 618 -0.62 -16.93 -6.02
N SER A 619 -1.75 -16.99 -6.71
CA SER A 619 -3.07 -17.03 -6.10
C SER A 619 -4.01 -17.94 -6.88
N ALA A 620 -4.89 -18.63 -6.16
CA ALA A 620 -6.01 -19.36 -6.72
C ALA A 620 -7.28 -18.99 -5.96
N GLY A 621 -8.34 -18.66 -6.69
CA GLY A 621 -9.59 -18.20 -6.13
C GLY A 621 -10.80 -18.82 -6.82
N TYR A 622 -11.88 -18.91 -6.05
CA TYR A 622 -13.21 -19.28 -6.55
C TYR A 622 -14.25 -18.40 -5.88
N SER A 623 -15.28 -18.03 -6.64
CA SER A 623 -16.45 -17.31 -6.18
C SER A 623 -17.68 -17.91 -6.79
N GLY A 624 -18.72 -18.12 -5.98
CA GLY A 624 -20.04 -18.55 -6.41
C GLY A 624 -21.11 -17.64 -5.82
N PHE A 625 -22.16 -17.37 -6.58
CA PHE A 625 -23.32 -16.59 -6.16
C PHE A 625 -24.60 -17.22 -6.73
N ASN A 626 -25.64 -17.33 -5.90
CA ASN A 626 -26.93 -17.89 -6.29
C ASN A 626 -28.07 -17.10 -5.61
N THR A 627 -29.17 -16.87 -6.33
CA THR A 627 -30.38 -16.20 -5.82
C THR A 627 -31.59 -16.57 -6.67
N ASP A 628 -32.77 -16.63 -6.05
CA ASP A 628 -34.06 -16.76 -6.76
C ASP A 628 -34.57 -15.42 -7.31
N GLY A 629 -33.86 -14.31 -7.02
CA GLY A 629 -34.23 -12.97 -7.48
C GLY A 629 -35.26 -12.27 -6.61
N TRP A 630 -35.87 -11.20 -7.13
CA TRP A 630 -36.98 -10.50 -6.47
C TRP A 630 -38.33 -10.81 -7.15
N ARG A 631 -38.32 -11.04 -8.46
CA ARG A 631 -39.50 -11.40 -9.26
C ARG A 631 -39.37 -12.78 -9.90
N THR A 632 -40.48 -13.27 -10.49
CA THR A 632 -40.44 -14.45 -11.37
C THR A 632 -39.38 -14.28 -12.45
N ASN A 633 -38.59 -15.33 -12.69
CA ASN A 633 -37.47 -15.32 -13.64
C ASN A 633 -36.43 -14.23 -13.34
N GLY A 634 -36.29 -13.83 -12.07
CA GLY A 634 -35.23 -12.95 -11.59
C GLY A 634 -34.04 -13.70 -10.98
N ASP A 635 -33.97 -15.02 -11.17
CA ASP A 635 -32.92 -15.87 -10.61
C ASP A 635 -31.58 -15.71 -11.34
N GLN A 636 -30.50 -15.95 -10.61
CA GLN A 636 -29.13 -15.85 -11.11
C GLN A 636 -28.20 -16.83 -10.39
N GLU A 637 -27.35 -17.52 -11.16
CA GLU A 637 -26.20 -18.32 -10.71
C GLU A 637 -24.93 -17.84 -11.43
N ASP A 638 -23.90 -17.43 -10.69
CA ASP A 638 -22.62 -16.93 -11.24
C ASP A 638 -21.42 -17.57 -10.52
N ASP A 639 -20.63 -18.31 -11.28
CA ASP A 639 -19.43 -19.03 -10.85
C ASP A 639 -18.19 -18.46 -11.54
N VAL A 640 -17.20 -18.03 -10.75
CA VAL A 640 -15.92 -17.49 -11.24
C VAL A 640 -14.76 -18.20 -10.56
N ALA A 641 -13.84 -18.77 -11.34
CA ALA A 641 -12.59 -19.32 -10.85
C ALA A 641 -11.39 -18.62 -11.50
N ASN A 642 -10.33 -18.37 -10.73
CA ASN A 642 -9.10 -17.80 -11.26
C ASN A 642 -7.85 -18.46 -10.67
N VAL A 643 -6.80 -18.57 -11.50
CA VAL A 643 -5.45 -18.95 -11.09
C VAL A 643 -4.49 -17.94 -11.69
N PHE A 644 -3.72 -17.27 -10.83
CA PHE A 644 -2.74 -16.26 -11.20
C PHE A 644 -1.36 -16.62 -10.68
N ALA A 645 -0.33 -16.39 -11.48
CA ALA A 645 1.06 -16.51 -11.08
C ALA A 645 1.89 -15.35 -11.66
N GLN A 646 2.78 -14.82 -10.84
CA GLN A 646 3.76 -13.80 -11.21
C GLN A 646 5.16 -14.27 -10.85
N TYR A 647 6.11 -14.07 -11.77
CA TYR A 647 7.51 -14.35 -11.56
C TYR A 647 8.37 -13.13 -11.87
N GLU A 648 9.14 -12.69 -10.87
CA GLU A 648 10.10 -11.60 -11.01
C GLU A 648 11.46 -12.18 -11.38
N ILE A 649 11.76 -12.16 -12.68
CA ILE A 649 13.03 -12.64 -13.24
C ILE A 649 14.17 -11.78 -12.70
N THR A 650 13.96 -10.46 -12.68
CA THR A 650 14.82 -9.46 -12.06
C THR A 650 13.96 -8.33 -11.52
N TYR A 651 14.52 -7.44 -10.70
CA TYR A 651 13.81 -6.24 -10.22
C TYR A 651 13.27 -5.30 -11.33
N LYS A 652 13.78 -5.45 -12.56
CA LYS A 652 13.32 -4.71 -13.75
C LYS A 652 12.31 -5.49 -14.58
N THR A 653 12.32 -6.83 -14.50
CA THR A 653 11.59 -7.69 -15.43
C THR A 653 10.72 -8.68 -14.67
N SER A 654 9.43 -8.63 -14.91
CA SER A 654 8.49 -9.64 -14.42
C SER A 654 7.59 -10.16 -15.53
N VAL A 655 7.13 -11.39 -15.35
CA VAL A 655 6.17 -12.05 -16.23
C VAL A 655 5.01 -12.58 -15.39
N GLN A 656 3.82 -12.61 -15.98
CA GLN A 656 2.58 -12.99 -15.34
C GLN A 656 1.81 -13.95 -16.23
N ALA A 657 1.12 -14.90 -15.62
CA ALA A 657 0.18 -15.78 -16.28
C ALA A 657 -1.10 -15.88 -15.45
N GLU A 658 -2.24 -15.87 -16.12
CA GLU A 658 -3.54 -16.00 -15.49
C GLU A 658 -4.45 -16.89 -16.33
N TYR A 659 -5.22 -17.74 -15.66
CA TYR A 659 -6.34 -18.46 -16.23
C TYR A 659 -7.60 -18.08 -15.45
N ARG A 660 -8.69 -17.81 -16.17
CA ARG A 660 -10.00 -17.55 -15.59
C ARG A 660 -11.06 -18.40 -16.27
N TYR A 661 -12.03 -18.81 -15.47
CA TYR A 661 -13.25 -19.46 -15.91
C TYR A 661 -14.42 -18.70 -15.31
N ARG A 662 -15.46 -18.47 -16.11
CA ARG A 662 -16.74 -17.93 -15.66
C ARG A 662 -17.88 -18.73 -16.27
N LYS A 663 -18.91 -18.98 -15.49
CA LYS A 663 -20.22 -19.46 -15.93
C LYS A 663 -21.28 -18.64 -15.24
N ASN A 664 -22.19 -18.08 -16.01
CA ASN A 664 -23.29 -17.26 -15.52
C ASN A 664 -24.58 -17.72 -16.18
N GLU A 665 -25.55 -18.13 -15.37
CA GLU A 665 -26.90 -18.49 -15.79
C GLU A 665 -27.89 -17.53 -15.13
N ARG A 666 -28.82 -16.97 -15.89
CA ARG A 666 -29.79 -16.01 -15.36
C ARG A 666 -31.11 -16.02 -16.12
N GLY A 667 -32.13 -15.50 -15.45
CA GLY A 667 -33.38 -15.09 -16.08
C GLY A 667 -33.31 -13.70 -16.70
N ASP A 668 -34.42 -12.97 -16.62
CA ASP A 668 -34.51 -11.55 -16.96
C ASP A 668 -34.22 -10.71 -15.71
N LEU A 669 -33.03 -10.09 -15.66
CA LEU A 669 -32.60 -9.20 -14.57
C LEU A 669 -32.76 -7.71 -14.90
N GLU A 670 -33.23 -7.37 -16.11
CA GLU A 670 -33.31 -5.98 -16.54
C GLU A 670 -34.36 -5.20 -15.74
N LYS A 671 -34.06 -3.92 -15.52
CA LYS A 671 -34.96 -2.98 -14.86
C LYS A 671 -35.53 -1.99 -15.84
N THR A 672 -36.70 -2.33 -16.33
CA THR A 672 -37.61 -1.45 -17.05
C THR A 672 -38.31 -0.50 -16.07
N PHE A 673 -38.94 0.56 -16.59
CA PHE A 673 -39.67 1.50 -15.74
C PHE A 673 -40.82 0.81 -15.00
N TYR A 674 -41.58 -0.04 -15.70
CA TYR A 674 -42.70 -0.77 -15.13
C TYR A 674 -42.24 -2.10 -14.52
N SER A 675 -42.46 -2.27 -13.22
CA SER A 675 -42.00 -3.46 -12.48
C SER A 675 -42.55 -4.82 -12.97
N ASP A 676 -43.67 -4.82 -13.70
CA ASP A 676 -44.29 -6.01 -14.31
C ASP A 676 -43.89 -6.26 -15.77
N ASP A 677 -43.06 -5.40 -16.36
CA ASP A 677 -42.56 -5.52 -17.74
C ASP A 677 -41.23 -6.30 -17.79
N PHE A 678 -41.35 -7.62 -17.91
CA PHE A 678 -40.22 -8.53 -18.04
C PHE A 678 -40.59 -9.78 -18.85
N LEU A 679 -39.59 -10.51 -19.33
CA LEU A 679 -39.76 -11.79 -20.00
C LEU A 679 -39.78 -12.94 -18.98
N PRO A 680 -40.94 -13.60 -18.74
CA PRO A 680 -41.06 -14.61 -17.71
C PRO A 680 -40.39 -15.95 -18.05
N TYR A 681 -39.97 -16.17 -19.29
CA TYR A 681 -39.37 -17.42 -19.75
C TYR A 681 -37.96 -17.25 -20.34
N LEU A 682 -37.44 -16.03 -20.38
CA LEU A 682 -36.10 -15.73 -20.86
C LEU A 682 -35.04 -16.42 -19.99
N ARG A 683 -34.21 -17.26 -20.60
CA ARG A 683 -33.01 -17.84 -20.01
C ARG A 683 -31.80 -17.39 -20.78
N GLN A 684 -30.76 -17.00 -20.07
CA GLN A 684 -29.46 -16.67 -20.63
C GLN A 684 -28.39 -17.48 -19.94
N GLU A 685 -27.44 -18.01 -20.71
CA GLU A 685 -26.25 -18.68 -20.19
C GLU A 685 -25.01 -18.14 -20.92
N ASP A 686 -24.00 -17.71 -20.16
CA ASP A 686 -22.70 -17.25 -20.64
C ASP A 686 -21.60 -18.12 -20.00
N LYS A 687 -20.74 -18.74 -20.82
CA LYS A 687 -19.53 -19.46 -20.38
C LYS A 687 -18.30 -18.85 -21.01
N THR A 688 -17.24 -18.63 -20.24
CA THR A 688 -15.99 -18.07 -20.78
C THR A 688 -14.77 -18.67 -20.09
N ASN A 689 -13.79 -19.10 -20.88
CA ASN A 689 -12.44 -19.37 -20.45
C ASN A 689 -11.52 -18.30 -21.01
N SER A 690 -10.61 -17.76 -20.18
CA SER A 690 -9.59 -16.85 -20.67
C SER A 690 -8.21 -17.18 -20.11
N VAL A 691 -7.20 -17.02 -20.95
CA VAL A 691 -5.78 -17.14 -20.60
C VAL A 691 -5.09 -15.82 -20.91
N ARG A 692 -4.36 -15.28 -19.94
CA ARG A 692 -3.58 -14.05 -20.08
C ARG A 692 -2.11 -14.30 -19.81
N LEU A 693 -1.25 -13.71 -20.64
CA LEU A 693 0.18 -13.58 -20.42
C LEU A 693 0.54 -12.09 -20.35
N GLY A 694 1.09 -11.68 -19.22
CA GLY A 694 1.53 -10.31 -18.98
C GLY A 694 3.05 -10.22 -18.84
N PHE A 695 3.63 -9.07 -19.19
CA PHE A 695 5.01 -8.78 -18.83
C PHE A 695 5.21 -7.30 -18.50
N ARG A 696 6.25 -7.03 -17.72
CA ARG A 696 6.77 -5.70 -17.44
C ARG A 696 8.28 -5.70 -17.59
N HIS A 697 8.83 -4.66 -18.21
CA HIS A 697 10.26 -4.38 -18.25
C HIS A 697 10.56 -2.90 -17.98
N GLY A 698 11.32 -2.60 -16.93
CA GLY A 698 11.84 -1.27 -16.64
C GLY A 698 13.21 -1.03 -17.26
N PHE A 699 13.34 -0.04 -18.15
CA PHE A 699 14.62 0.34 -18.75
C PHE A 699 15.45 1.24 -17.83
N ALA A 700 14.77 2.17 -17.16
CA ALA A 700 15.32 3.12 -16.20
C ALA A 700 14.23 3.52 -15.19
N PRO A 701 14.57 4.16 -14.06
CA PRO A 701 13.56 4.67 -13.13
C PRO A 701 12.56 5.60 -13.84
N GLY A 702 11.27 5.22 -13.88
CA GLY A 702 10.22 5.96 -14.57
C GLY A 702 10.17 5.74 -16.09
N SER A 703 10.76 4.65 -16.60
CA SER A 703 10.67 4.21 -17.98
C SER A 703 10.35 2.72 -17.98
N ASP A 704 9.08 2.40 -18.17
CA ASP A 704 8.54 1.04 -18.08
C ASP A 704 7.81 0.68 -19.38
N LEU A 705 7.99 -0.55 -19.84
CA LEU A 705 7.20 -1.17 -20.89
C LEU A 705 6.35 -2.27 -20.26
N ILE A 706 5.05 -2.22 -20.48
CA ILE A 706 4.12 -3.27 -20.09
C ILE A 706 3.47 -3.88 -21.34
N GLY A 707 3.15 -5.17 -21.25
CA GLY A 707 2.45 -5.87 -22.32
C GLY A 707 1.46 -6.90 -21.79
N ASN A 708 0.40 -7.09 -22.55
CA ASN A 708 -0.72 -7.96 -22.25
C ASN A 708 -1.08 -8.77 -23.50
N PHE A 709 -1.13 -10.09 -23.39
CA PHE A 709 -1.60 -10.99 -24.44
C PHE A 709 -2.69 -11.87 -23.87
N GLN A 710 -3.83 -11.94 -24.55
CA GLN A 710 -4.98 -12.69 -24.07
C GLN A 710 -5.55 -13.59 -25.15
N TYR A 711 -6.04 -14.74 -24.70
CA TYR A 711 -6.88 -15.64 -25.46
C TYR A 711 -8.17 -15.85 -24.66
N SER A 712 -9.31 -15.85 -25.34
CA SER A 712 -10.60 -16.15 -24.73
C SER A 712 -11.41 -17.03 -25.66
N ASP A 713 -12.06 -18.04 -25.09
CA ASP A 713 -13.08 -18.85 -25.73
C ASP A 713 -14.34 -18.81 -24.88
N GLY A 714 -15.50 -18.70 -25.52
CA GLY A 714 -16.76 -18.65 -24.80
C GLY A 714 -17.94 -19.12 -25.63
N ASP A 715 -18.95 -19.58 -24.91
CA ASP A 715 -20.25 -19.95 -25.45
C ASP A 715 -21.31 -19.07 -24.80
N PHE A 716 -22.29 -18.63 -25.56
CA PHE A 716 -23.46 -17.91 -25.04
C PHE A 716 -24.74 -18.48 -25.63
N SER A 717 -25.80 -18.45 -24.85
CA SER A 717 -27.14 -18.83 -25.31
C SER A 717 -28.21 -17.94 -24.68
N LEU A 718 -29.27 -17.69 -25.43
CA LEU A 718 -30.47 -16.99 -25.02
C LEU A 718 -31.68 -17.73 -25.56
N HIS A 719 -32.58 -18.16 -24.67
CA HIS A 719 -33.80 -18.87 -25.02
C HIS A 719 -35.01 -18.23 -24.33
N ASP A 720 -36.06 -17.91 -25.08
CA ASP A 720 -37.33 -17.41 -24.54
C ASP A 720 -38.50 -18.21 -25.14
N GLU A 721 -39.00 -19.18 -24.38
CA GLU A 721 -40.06 -20.10 -24.81
C GLU A 721 -41.22 -20.12 -23.80
N ASP A 722 -42.37 -19.56 -24.18
CA ASP A 722 -43.61 -19.65 -23.38
C ASP A 722 -44.24 -21.05 -23.51
N PRO A 723 -44.32 -21.84 -22.42
CA PRO A 723 -44.85 -23.19 -22.44
C PRO A 723 -46.38 -23.30 -22.44
N ASP A 724 -47.15 -22.22 -22.22
CA ASP A 724 -48.62 -22.28 -22.11
C ASP A 724 -49.30 -21.07 -22.80
N PRO A 725 -49.19 -20.94 -24.15
CA PRO A 725 -49.76 -19.80 -24.87
C PRO A 725 -51.28 -19.80 -24.73
N VAL A 726 -51.81 -18.79 -24.04
CA VAL A 726 -53.24 -18.51 -24.05
C VAL A 726 -53.65 -18.29 -25.51
N PHE A 727 -54.67 -19.02 -25.97
CA PHE A 727 -55.21 -19.15 -27.35
C PHE A 727 -55.53 -17.86 -28.13
N THR A 728 -55.12 -16.69 -27.65
CA THR A 728 -55.48 -15.38 -28.16
C THR A 728 -54.49 -14.77 -29.14
N PHE A 729 -53.18 -15.09 -29.11
CA PHE A 729 -52.16 -14.53 -30.03
C PHE A 729 -50.97 -15.47 -30.26
N PRO A 730 -50.30 -15.46 -31.44
CA PRO A 730 -49.04 -16.18 -31.64
C PRO A 730 -47.92 -15.55 -30.82
N ILE A 731 -47.19 -16.37 -30.06
CA ILE A 731 -46.04 -15.94 -29.24
C ILE A 731 -44.76 -16.12 -30.06
N PHE A 732 -43.85 -15.15 -29.96
CA PHE A 732 -42.56 -15.15 -30.64
C PHE A 732 -41.53 -15.88 -29.75
N GLU A 733 -41.04 -17.01 -30.22
CA GLU A 733 -39.96 -17.79 -29.61
C GLU A 733 -38.64 -17.28 -30.21
N ILE A 734 -37.69 -16.93 -29.35
CA ILE A 734 -36.35 -16.47 -29.72
C ILE A 734 -35.35 -17.44 -29.12
N ASP A 735 -34.56 -18.07 -29.99
CA ASP A 735 -33.45 -18.94 -29.61
C ASP A 735 -32.19 -18.42 -30.31
N VAL A 736 -31.19 -18.07 -29.51
CA VAL A 736 -29.90 -17.56 -29.96
C VAL A 736 -28.82 -18.38 -29.30
N ASP A 737 -28.04 -19.09 -30.09
CA ASP A 737 -26.86 -19.82 -29.64
C ASP A 737 -25.64 -19.27 -30.35
N GLY A 738 -24.51 -19.16 -29.64
CA GLY A 738 -23.27 -18.77 -30.29
C GLY A 738 -22.01 -19.13 -29.53
N ASP A 739 -20.92 -19.12 -30.26
CA ASP A 739 -19.57 -19.26 -29.74
C ASP A 739 -18.69 -18.09 -30.17
N ASN A 740 -17.71 -17.75 -29.34
CA ASN A 740 -16.70 -16.78 -29.67
C ASN A 740 -15.28 -17.27 -29.36
N GLU A 741 -14.36 -16.90 -30.24
CA GLU A 741 -12.92 -17.11 -30.06
C GLU A 741 -12.21 -15.78 -30.29
N ALA A 742 -11.36 -15.39 -29.33
CA ALA A 742 -10.80 -14.06 -29.29
C ALA A 742 -9.31 -14.05 -28.91
N TYR A 743 -8.53 -13.23 -29.62
CA TYR A 743 -7.10 -13.02 -29.39
C TYR A 743 -6.78 -11.54 -29.27
N SER A 744 -6.00 -11.13 -28.27
CA SER A 744 -5.49 -9.75 -28.19
C SER A 744 -4.02 -9.70 -27.79
N GLY A 745 -3.36 -8.64 -28.25
CA GLY A 745 -2.02 -8.26 -27.84
C GLY A 745 -1.92 -6.74 -27.74
N GLU A 746 -1.55 -6.23 -26.57
CA GLU A 746 -1.33 -4.82 -26.30
C GLU A 746 0.06 -4.57 -25.70
N LEU A 747 0.68 -3.47 -26.10
CA LEU A 747 1.93 -2.96 -25.56
C LEU A 747 1.76 -1.49 -25.19
N SER A 748 2.23 -1.10 -24.01
CA SER A 748 2.21 0.29 -23.54
C SER A 748 3.55 0.69 -22.94
N TYR A 749 4.08 1.81 -23.39
CA TYR A 749 5.30 2.43 -22.89
C TYR A 749 4.94 3.65 -22.02
N LEU A 750 5.46 3.64 -20.80
CA LEU A 750 5.22 4.63 -19.76
C LEU A 750 6.54 5.34 -19.47
N PHE A 751 6.56 6.66 -19.62
CA PHE A 751 7.72 7.49 -19.35
C PHE A 751 7.35 8.64 -18.40
N ARG A 752 8.24 8.92 -17.45
CA ARG A 752 8.03 9.91 -16.40
C ARG A 752 9.25 10.80 -16.24
N SER A 753 8.99 12.10 -16.15
CA SER A 753 9.96 13.15 -15.88
C SER A 753 9.30 14.22 -14.98
N ASP A 754 10.07 15.17 -14.47
CA ASP A 754 9.55 16.23 -13.60
C ASP A 754 8.54 17.13 -14.33
N LEU A 755 8.76 17.38 -15.63
CA LEU A 755 7.94 18.28 -16.45
C LEU A 755 6.90 17.57 -17.33
N ILE A 756 7.17 16.33 -17.73
CA ILE A 756 6.35 15.61 -18.72
C ILE A 756 6.24 14.13 -18.34
N ASN A 757 5.01 13.62 -18.28
CA ASN A 757 4.75 12.19 -18.34
C ASN A 757 4.19 11.83 -19.72
N LEU A 758 4.54 10.66 -20.23
CA LEU A 758 4.10 10.15 -21.52
C LEU A 758 3.59 8.72 -21.36
N VAL A 759 2.46 8.43 -21.98
CA VAL A 759 1.88 7.09 -22.09
C VAL A 759 1.57 6.85 -23.56
N GLY A 760 2.19 5.87 -24.18
CA GLY A 760 1.96 5.57 -25.59
C GLY A 760 1.94 4.07 -25.83
N GLY A 761 1.01 3.60 -26.64
CA GLY A 761 0.81 2.18 -26.83
C GLY A 761 0.12 1.82 -28.14
N ALA A 762 0.09 0.52 -28.37
CA ALA A 762 -0.50 -0.09 -29.55
C ALA A 762 -1.12 -1.43 -29.16
N GLY A 763 -2.21 -1.78 -29.82
CA GLY A 763 -2.94 -3.01 -29.59
C GLY A 763 -3.55 -3.56 -30.86
N TYR A 764 -3.73 -4.87 -30.85
CA TYR A 764 -4.41 -5.61 -31.91
C TYR A 764 -5.34 -6.64 -31.27
N PHE A 765 -6.57 -6.72 -31.78
CA PHE A 765 -7.64 -7.55 -31.28
C PHE A 765 -8.30 -8.25 -32.47
N THR A 766 -8.55 -9.55 -32.34
CA THR A 766 -9.30 -10.36 -33.31
C THR A 766 -10.36 -11.13 -32.54
N ILE A 767 -11.60 -11.09 -33.01
CA ILE A 767 -12.73 -11.80 -32.42
C ILE A 767 -13.51 -12.45 -33.57
N ASP A 768 -13.60 -13.78 -33.54
CA ASP A 768 -14.48 -14.58 -34.40
C ASP A 768 -15.70 -14.94 -33.55
N THR A 769 -16.90 -14.56 -34.00
CA THR A 769 -18.17 -14.88 -33.33
C THR A 769 -19.09 -15.56 -34.32
N LYS A 770 -19.61 -16.73 -33.95
CA LYS A 770 -20.62 -17.46 -34.71
C LYS A 770 -21.90 -17.48 -33.93
N THR A 771 -22.96 -16.94 -34.52
CA THR A 771 -24.26 -16.82 -33.87
C THR A 771 -25.34 -17.43 -34.76
N GLN A 772 -26.12 -18.33 -34.21
CA GLN A 772 -27.32 -18.88 -34.83
C GLN A 772 -28.54 -18.21 -34.21
N TYR A 773 -29.36 -17.58 -35.04
CA TYR A 773 -30.65 -17.03 -34.65
C TYR A 773 -31.76 -17.93 -35.16
N ALA A 774 -32.70 -18.29 -34.30
CA ALA A 774 -33.92 -18.99 -34.65
C ALA A 774 -35.13 -18.25 -34.08
N PHE A 775 -36.08 -17.94 -34.96
CA PHE A 775 -37.32 -17.25 -34.63
C PHE A 775 -38.51 -18.13 -35.00
N ALA A 776 -39.41 -18.39 -34.05
CA ALA A 776 -40.61 -19.18 -34.32
C ALA A 776 -41.87 -18.53 -33.75
N LEU A 777 -43.02 -18.84 -34.34
CA LEU A 777 -44.33 -18.54 -33.77
C LEU A 777 -44.90 -19.80 -33.11
N ASN A 778 -45.12 -19.71 -31.80
CA ASN A 778 -45.82 -20.73 -31.03
C ASN A 778 -47.33 -20.43 -31.00
N PHE A 779 -48.14 -21.39 -31.45
CA PHE A 779 -49.61 -21.31 -31.47
C PHE A 779 -50.27 -22.23 -30.43
N GLY A 780 -49.51 -22.81 -29.50
CA GLY A 780 -50.02 -23.73 -28.47
C GLY A 780 -50.34 -25.14 -28.94
N VAL A 781 -49.93 -25.49 -30.17
CA VAL A 781 -50.09 -26.81 -30.77
C VAL A 781 -48.84 -27.14 -31.60
N PRO A 782 -48.07 -28.20 -31.24
CA PRO A 782 -46.88 -28.59 -32.01
C PRO A 782 -47.25 -29.04 -33.44
N PRO A 783 -46.40 -28.74 -34.46
CA PRO A 783 -45.12 -28.03 -34.37
C PRO A 783 -45.25 -26.50 -34.45
N ASN A 784 -44.34 -25.79 -33.78
CA ASN A 784 -44.20 -24.33 -33.91
C ASN A 784 -43.88 -23.94 -35.36
N LEU A 785 -44.31 -22.75 -35.78
CA LEU A 785 -44.02 -22.24 -37.12
C LEU A 785 -42.70 -21.49 -37.09
N VAL A 786 -41.61 -22.12 -37.51
CA VAL A 786 -40.32 -21.44 -37.70
C VAL A 786 -40.50 -20.34 -38.76
N LEU A 787 -40.32 -19.09 -38.35
CA LEU A 787 -40.41 -17.90 -39.21
C LEU A 787 -39.13 -17.72 -40.00
N ASP A 788 -38.00 -17.79 -39.30
CA ASP A 788 -36.68 -17.61 -39.88
C ASP A 788 -35.62 -18.32 -39.04
N GLN A 789 -34.55 -18.75 -39.70
CA GLN A 789 -33.35 -19.27 -39.05
C GLN A 789 -32.15 -18.89 -39.91
N PHE A 790 -31.21 -18.16 -39.32
CA PHE A 790 -30.02 -17.71 -40.03
C PHE A 790 -28.81 -17.74 -39.11
N ASN A 791 -27.64 -17.90 -39.74
CA ASN A 791 -26.36 -17.86 -39.06
C ASN A 791 -25.67 -16.54 -39.43
N VAL A 792 -25.05 -15.92 -38.45
CA VAL A 792 -24.21 -14.75 -38.58
C VAL A 792 -22.83 -15.17 -38.10
N ASP A 793 -21.87 -15.18 -39.02
CA ASP A 793 -20.46 -15.33 -38.72
C ASP A 793 -19.84 -13.95 -38.84
N ALA A 794 -19.17 -13.49 -37.78
CA ALA A 794 -18.58 -12.16 -37.72
C ALA A 794 -17.12 -12.26 -37.29
N GLU A 795 -16.20 -11.87 -38.17
CA GLU A 795 -14.78 -11.68 -37.84
C GLU A 795 -14.50 -10.18 -37.70
N THR A 796 -14.15 -9.75 -36.48
CA THR A 796 -13.75 -8.36 -36.20
C THR A 796 -12.26 -8.28 -35.93
N ASN A 797 -11.56 -7.50 -36.75
CA ASN A 797 -10.16 -7.14 -36.55
C ASN A 797 -10.06 -5.66 -36.17
N HIS A 798 -9.40 -5.38 -35.05
CA HIS A 798 -9.25 -4.03 -34.52
C HIS A 798 -7.79 -3.73 -34.17
N THR A 799 -7.29 -2.61 -34.68
CA THR A 799 -5.99 -2.06 -34.25
C THR A 799 -6.22 -0.73 -33.54
N ASN A 800 -5.57 -0.54 -32.39
CA ASN A 800 -5.50 0.78 -31.75
C ASN A 800 -4.07 1.29 -31.61
N LEU A 801 -3.92 2.60 -31.74
CA LEU A 801 -2.68 3.33 -31.48
C LEU A 801 -3.02 4.54 -30.64
N TYR A 802 -2.28 4.78 -29.56
CA TYR A 802 -2.56 5.93 -28.70
C TYR A 802 -1.30 6.58 -28.15
N LEU A 803 -1.40 7.88 -27.89
CA LEU A 803 -0.37 8.68 -27.23
C LEU A 803 -1.00 9.75 -26.36
N TYR A 804 -0.60 9.80 -25.10
CA TYR A 804 -1.03 10.74 -24.09
C TYR A 804 0.21 11.40 -23.46
N THR A 805 0.14 12.72 -23.29
CA THR A 805 1.17 13.52 -22.65
C THR A 805 0.56 14.36 -21.52
N TYR A 806 1.12 14.24 -20.33
CA TYR A 806 0.76 15.03 -19.15
C TYR A 806 1.85 16.06 -18.90
N ILE A 807 1.58 17.31 -19.27
CA ILE A 807 2.53 18.42 -19.22
C ILE A 807 2.32 19.19 -17.91
N LYS A 808 3.37 19.28 -17.10
CA LYS A 808 3.36 19.92 -15.77
C LYS A 808 4.23 21.19 -15.80
N PRO A 809 3.75 22.31 -16.37
CA PRO A 809 4.52 23.55 -16.40
C PRO A 809 4.75 24.15 -15.00
N MET A 810 3.92 23.78 -14.03
CA MET A 810 4.00 24.16 -12.62
C MET A 810 3.49 22.98 -11.77
N ASP A 811 3.95 22.82 -10.53
CA ASP A 811 3.57 21.70 -9.65
C ASP A 811 2.05 21.58 -9.41
N ASN A 812 1.31 22.67 -9.61
CA ASN A 812 -0.12 22.76 -9.38
C ASN A 812 -0.98 22.78 -10.65
N LEU A 813 -0.40 22.65 -11.84
CA LEU A 813 -1.13 22.70 -13.11
C LEU A 813 -0.67 21.57 -14.04
N THR A 814 -1.61 20.74 -14.49
CA THR A 814 -1.36 19.65 -15.45
C THR A 814 -2.26 19.81 -16.66
N PHE A 815 -1.66 19.82 -17.86
CA PHE A 815 -2.39 19.69 -19.12
C PHE A 815 -2.29 18.25 -19.63
N THR A 816 -3.42 17.68 -20.02
CA THR A 816 -3.48 16.38 -20.70
C THR A 816 -3.73 16.64 -22.18
N VAL A 817 -2.80 16.20 -23.03
CA VAL A 817 -2.93 16.27 -24.49
C VAL A 817 -2.67 14.89 -25.03
N GLY A 818 -3.61 14.33 -25.77
CA GLY A 818 -3.46 13.01 -26.36
C GLY A 818 -4.38 12.77 -27.54
N GLY A 819 -4.30 11.56 -28.07
CA GLY A 819 -5.18 11.07 -29.11
C GLY A 819 -5.04 9.56 -29.24
N SER A 820 -6.13 8.92 -29.65
CA SER A 820 -6.12 7.53 -30.12
C SER A 820 -6.55 7.46 -31.59
N GLY A 821 -6.04 6.47 -32.30
CA GLY A 821 -6.53 6.04 -33.60
C GLY A 821 -7.03 4.63 -33.47
N ASP A 822 -8.27 4.39 -33.86
CA ASP A 822 -8.94 3.09 -33.83
C ASP A 822 -9.30 2.72 -35.28
N PHE A 823 -8.88 1.53 -35.71
CA PHE A 823 -9.01 1.05 -37.09
C PHE A 823 -9.73 -0.30 -37.07
N PHE A 824 -10.95 -0.35 -37.59
CA PHE A 824 -11.84 -1.51 -37.61
C PHE A 824 -11.97 -2.07 -39.02
N GLU A 825 -11.72 -3.36 -39.15
CA GLU A 825 -12.02 -4.16 -40.33
C GLU A 825 -12.92 -5.32 -39.88
N VAL A 826 -14.15 -5.37 -40.40
CA VAL A 826 -15.16 -6.35 -40.01
C VAL A 826 -15.68 -7.08 -41.25
N ASP A 827 -15.56 -8.40 -41.25
CA ASP A 827 -16.09 -9.26 -42.32
C ASP A 827 -17.52 -9.71 -41.97
N ASP A 828 -18.42 -8.75 -41.73
CA ASP A 828 -19.86 -8.94 -41.46
C ASP A 828 -20.68 -7.74 -41.99
N ASP A 829 -21.93 -8.00 -42.41
CA ASP A 829 -22.90 -6.98 -42.83
C ASP A 829 -23.51 -6.21 -41.62
N LEU A 830 -23.30 -6.68 -40.38
CA LEU A 830 -23.89 -6.09 -39.17
C LEU A 830 -22.99 -5.08 -38.42
N VAL A 831 -21.71 -4.95 -38.78
CA VAL A 831 -20.79 -3.96 -38.17
C VAL A 831 -20.02 -3.24 -39.28
N LYS A 832 -19.86 -1.92 -39.15
CA LYS A 832 -19.26 -1.06 -40.17
C LYS A 832 -17.74 -0.98 -40.03
N ASP A 833 -17.02 -1.13 -41.14
CA ASP A 833 -15.62 -0.74 -41.25
C ASP A 833 -15.44 0.74 -40.90
N GLN A 834 -14.57 1.05 -39.94
CA GLN A 834 -14.42 2.40 -39.43
C GLN A 834 -12.99 2.70 -38.99
N ASP A 835 -12.40 3.72 -39.61
CA ASP A 835 -11.16 4.33 -39.16
C ASP A 835 -11.47 5.66 -38.48
N GLN A 836 -11.08 5.80 -37.22
CA GLN A 836 -11.38 6.99 -36.44
C GLN A 836 -10.18 7.51 -35.64
N PHE A 837 -9.91 8.81 -35.79
CA PHE A 837 -9.04 9.54 -34.86
C PHE A 837 -9.86 10.22 -33.76
N ASN A 838 -9.36 10.10 -32.53
CA ASN A 838 -10.05 10.39 -31.30
C ASN A 838 -9.21 11.36 -30.43
N PRO A 839 -9.30 12.68 -30.64
CA PRO A 839 -8.51 13.67 -29.90
C PRO A 839 -8.91 13.74 -28.42
N LYS A 840 -7.92 13.98 -27.55
CA LYS A 840 -8.09 14.03 -26.09
C LYS A 840 -7.45 15.31 -25.51
N LEU A 841 -8.26 16.16 -24.89
CA LEU A 841 -7.79 17.38 -24.24
C LEU A 841 -8.33 17.48 -22.82
N GLY A 842 -7.45 17.80 -21.87
CA GLY A 842 -7.82 17.97 -20.47
C GLY A 842 -6.92 18.95 -19.73
N VAL A 843 -7.44 19.51 -18.64
CA VAL A 843 -6.69 20.36 -17.71
C VAL A 843 -7.08 20.03 -16.28
N THR A 844 -6.10 20.02 -15.39
CA THR A 844 -6.30 19.92 -13.94
C THR A 844 -5.45 20.98 -13.26
N TRP A 845 -6.09 21.85 -12.48
CA TRP A 845 -5.46 23.02 -11.87
C TRP A 845 -5.79 23.11 -10.38
N ASN A 846 -4.77 22.90 -9.55
CA ASN A 846 -4.80 23.12 -8.11
C ASN A 846 -4.55 24.60 -7.80
N LEU A 847 -5.60 25.43 -7.84
CA LEU A 847 -5.52 26.88 -7.66
C LEU A 847 -4.86 27.28 -6.33
N LYS A 848 -5.22 26.56 -5.25
CA LYS A 848 -4.75 26.70 -3.88
C LYS A 848 -4.82 25.34 -3.19
N THR A 849 -4.18 25.19 -2.04
CA THR A 849 -4.31 23.99 -1.20
C THR A 849 -5.80 23.71 -0.95
N GLY A 850 -6.29 22.59 -1.48
CA GLY A 850 -7.67 22.15 -1.33
C GLY A 850 -8.66 22.56 -2.42
N THR A 851 -8.30 23.34 -3.44
CA THR A 851 -9.21 23.66 -4.56
C THR A 851 -8.65 23.14 -5.88
N THR A 852 -9.36 22.21 -6.51
CA THR A 852 -9.00 21.64 -7.81
C THR A 852 -10.06 21.99 -8.85
N LEU A 853 -9.63 22.63 -9.94
CA LEU A 853 -10.44 22.81 -11.14
C LEU A 853 -10.04 21.75 -12.16
N ARG A 854 -11.01 21.17 -12.85
CA ARG A 854 -10.73 20.25 -13.96
C ARG A 854 -11.73 20.39 -15.08
N ALA A 855 -11.26 20.20 -16.30
CA ALA A 855 -12.09 20.20 -17.50
C ALA A 855 -11.51 19.28 -18.55
N ALA A 856 -12.36 18.69 -19.37
CA ALA A 856 -11.97 17.81 -20.46
C ALA A 856 -12.90 17.95 -21.68
N ALA A 857 -12.35 17.69 -22.86
CA ALA A 857 -13.07 17.55 -24.11
C ALA A 857 -12.38 16.46 -24.94
N PHE A 858 -13.12 15.42 -25.30
CA PHE A 858 -12.55 14.29 -26.03
C PHE A 858 -13.59 13.50 -26.81
N ARG A 859 -13.12 12.77 -27.83
CA ARG A 859 -13.92 11.82 -28.63
C ARG A 859 -13.47 10.39 -28.36
N VAL A 860 -14.38 9.43 -28.42
CA VAL A 860 -14.10 8.00 -28.25
C VAL A 860 -14.90 7.20 -29.28
N LEU A 861 -14.32 6.12 -29.78
CA LEU A 861 -15.03 5.07 -30.49
C LEU A 861 -15.09 3.83 -29.59
N LYS A 862 -16.29 3.34 -29.26
CA LYS A 862 -16.45 2.13 -28.46
C LYS A 862 -15.94 0.94 -29.26
N ARG A 863 -14.87 0.31 -28.76
CA ARG A 863 -14.26 -0.87 -29.36
C ARG A 863 -14.72 -2.17 -28.73
N THR A 864 -14.52 -3.26 -29.47
CA THR A 864 -14.64 -4.61 -28.93
C THR A 864 -13.42 -4.89 -28.06
N LEU A 865 -13.65 -5.19 -26.78
CA LEU A 865 -12.61 -5.45 -25.81
C LEU A 865 -12.71 -6.91 -25.35
N ILE A 866 -11.62 -7.66 -25.42
CA ILE A 866 -11.58 -9.01 -24.89
C ILE A 866 -11.61 -8.93 -23.37
N THR A 867 -12.62 -9.53 -22.75
CA THR A 867 -12.87 -9.44 -21.30
C THR A 867 -12.97 -8.01 -20.76
N ASP A 868 -13.35 -7.03 -21.60
CA ASP A 868 -13.53 -5.62 -21.25
C ASP A 868 -12.26 -4.90 -20.70
N GLN A 869 -11.07 -5.36 -21.08
CA GLN A 869 -9.80 -4.81 -20.59
C GLN A 869 -8.97 -4.11 -21.67
N THR A 870 -8.27 -3.02 -21.31
CA THR A 870 -7.28 -2.36 -22.18
C THR A 870 -6.14 -1.69 -21.40
N LEU A 871 -5.00 -1.44 -22.06
CA LEU A 871 -3.88 -0.66 -21.52
C LEU A 871 -3.95 0.84 -21.82
N GLU A 872 -4.93 1.28 -22.62
CA GLU A 872 -5.15 2.71 -22.84
C GLU A 872 -5.61 3.39 -21.53
N PRO A 873 -5.16 4.63 -21.24
CA PRO A 873 -5.67 5.40 -20.10
C PRO A 873 -7.20 5.42 -20.06
N THR A 874 -7.80 5.21 -18.89
CA THR A 874 -9.27 5.09 -18.75
C THR A 874 -10.00 6.43 -18.59
N GLN A 875 -9.27 7.52 -18.34
CA GLN A 875 -9.85 8.85 -18.10
C GLN A 875 -9.02 9.98 -18.71
N VAL A 876 -9.68 11.13 -18.96
CA VAL A 876 -9.04 12.40 -19.30
C VAL A 876 -9.41 13.44 -18.25
N ALA A 877 -8.43 13.94 -17.48
CA ALA A 877 -8.61 14.91 -16.40
C ALA A 877 -9.75 14.57 -15.40
N GLY A 878 -9.89 13.28 -15.08
CA GLY A 878 -10.88 12.74 -14.14
C GLY A 878 -12.23 12.36 -14.75
N PHE A 879 -12.41 12.45 -16.07
CA PHE A 879 -13.63 12.04 -16.77
C PHE A 879 -13.42 10.72 -17.51
N ASN A 880 -14.24 9.71 -17.20
CA ASN A 880 -14.17 8.35 -17.74
C ASN A 880 -14.30 8.29 -19.29
N GLN A 881 -13.57 7.39 -19.93
CA GLN A 881 -13.55 7.19 -21.39
C GLN A 881 -14.23 5.91 -21.84
N PHE A 882 -14.51 4.96 -20.95
CA PHE A 882 -15.04 3.67 -21.36
C PHE A 882 -16.32 3.36 -20.60
N PHE A 883 -17.40 3.22 -21.35
CA PHE A 883 -18.73 2.88 -20.88
C PHE A 883 -19.24 1.68 -21.70
N ASP A 884 -20.29 1.01 -21.21
CA ASP A 884 -20.73 -0.29 -21.70
C ASP A 884 -21.73 -0.22 -22.88
N GLU A 885 -21.58 0.80 -23.75
CA GLU A 885 -22.39 0.92 -24.99
C GLU A 885 -22.04 -0.15 -26.03
N LEU A 886 -22.86 -0.24 -27.09
CA LEU A 886 -22.64 -1.12 -28.23
C LEU A 886 -21.32 -0.79 -28.93
N THR A 887 -20.65 -1.82 -29.43
CA THR A 887 -19.44 -1.68 -30.26
C THR A 887 -19.72 -0.76 -31.45
N SER A 888 -18.72 0.06 -31.82
CA SER A 888 -18.78 1.09 -32.85
C SER A 888 -19.60 2.34 -32.51
N THR A 889 -20.08 2.48 -31.26
CA THR A 889 -20.64 3.76 -30.78
C THR A 889 -19.58 4.85 -30.81
N ASP A 890 -19.79 5.91 -31.59
CA ASP A 890 -18.97 7.12 -31.57
C ASP A 890 -19.56 8.12 -30.59
N TYR A 891 -18.72 8.80 -29.81
CA TYR A 891 -19.23 9.89 -29.00
C TYR A 891 -18.20 10.95 -28.65
N TRP A 892 -18.70 12.18 -28.48
CA TRP A 892 -17.98 13.26 -27.82
C TRP A 892 -18.37 13.37 -26.36
N ARG A 893 -17.39 13.65 -25.49
CA ARG A 893 -17.60 13.95 -24.08
C ARG A 893 -16.95 15.28 -23.71
N TYR A 894 -17.71 16.08 -22.98
CA TYR A 894 -17.27 17.36 -22.42
C TYR A 894 -17.55 17.37 -20.92
N GLY A 895 -16.60 17.86 -20.13
CA GLY A 895 -16.71 17.85 -18.68
C GLY A 895 -16.06 19.06 -18.04
N GLY A 896 -16.63 19.51 -16.93
CA GLY A 896 -16.08 20.56 -16.07
C GLY A 896 -16.44 20.33 -14.61
N ALA A 897 -15.47 20.47 -13.71
CA ALA A 897 -15.70 20.28 -12.28
C ALA A 897 -14.83 21.19 -11.40
N VAL A 898 -15.35 21.43 -10.18
CA VAL A 898 -14.66 22.11 -9.09
C VAL A 898 -14.76 21.26 -7.84
N ASP A 899 -13.62 20.85 -7.31
CA ASP A 899 -13.51 20.05 -6.09
C ASP A 899 -12.85 20.89 -4.99
N GLN A 900 -13.48 20.97 -3.82
CA GLN A 900 -13.09 21.84 -2.70
C GLN A 900 -12.98 21.06 -1.38
N LYS A 901 -11.79 21.07 -0.79
CA LYS A 901 -11.54 20.77 0.62
C LYS A 901 -11.71 22.08 1.39
N PHE A 902 -12.82 22.25 2.11
CA PHE A 902 -13.11 23.46 2.89
C PHE A 902 -12.34 23.46 4.23
N THR A 903 -12.25 22.29 4.86
CA THR A 903 -11.45 22.02 6.06
C THR A 903 -10.91 20.58 5.99
N ASP A 904 -10.17 20.12 7.00
CA ASP A 904 -9.78 18.70 7.13
C ASP A 904 -10.95 17.75 7.41
N SER A 905 -12.17 18.28 7.56
CA SER A 905 -13.38 17.51 7.87
C SER A 905 -14.54 17.77 6.90
N ILE A 906 -14.44 18.77 6.02
CA ILE A 906 -15.52 19.16 5.10
C ILE A 906 -14.97 19.23 3.68
N TYR A 907 -15.59 18.46 2.80
CA TYR A 907 -15.25 18.35 1.39
C TYR A 907 -16.52 18.54 0.57
N GLY A 908 -16.42 19.13 -0.61
CA GLY A 908 -17.55 19.20 -1.52
C GLY A 908 -17.11 19.63 -2.90
N GLY A 909 -18.00 19.48 -3.87
CA GLY A 909 -17.70 19.82 -5.25
C GLY A 909 -18.92 19.79 -6.15
N ILE A 910 -18.72 20.25 -7.38
CA ILE A 910 -19.71 20.25 -8.44
C ILE A 910 -19.05 19.73 -9.71
N GLU A 911 -19.71 18.81 -10.40
CA GLU A 911 -19.30 18.26 -11.69
C GLU A 911 -20.45 18.38 -12.69
N TYR A 912 -20.13 18.78 -13.92
CA TYR A 912 -21.02 18.71 -15.07
C TYR A 912 -20.35 17.91 -16.18
N SER A 913 -21.10 17.01 -16.81
CA SER A 913 -20.67 16.21 -17.95
C SER A 913 -21.78 16.14 -19.00
N TYR A 914 -21.39 16.26 -20.27
CA TYR A 914 -22.27 16.13 -21.43
C TYR A 914 -21.67 15.11 -22.40
N ARG A 915 -22.51 14.22 -22.95
CA ARG A 915 -22.16 13.26 -24.00
C ARG A 915 -23.14 13.38 -25.15
N ASP A 916 -22.58 13.30 -26.36
CA ASP A 916 -23.29 13.31 -27.64
C ASP A 916 -22.82 12.05 -28.39
N LEU A 917 -23.71 11.09 -28.58
CA LEU A 917 -23.39 9.75 -29.05
C LEU A 917 -24.17 9.39 -30.30
N ASP A 918 -23.50 8.70 -31.22
CA ASP A 918 -24.09 8.03 -32.37
C ASP A 918 -24.02 6.52 -32.11
N VAL A 919 -25.16 5.90 -31.79
CA VAL A 919 -25.24 4.49 -31.38
C VAL A 919 -25.68 3.61 -32.55
N PRO A 920 -24.90 2.59 -32.95
CA PRO A 920 -25.29 1.69 -34.04
C PRO A 920 -26.39 0.72 -33.59
N TYR A 921 -27.33 0.42 -34.49
CA TYR A 921 -28.34 -0.62 -34.30
C TYR A 921 -28.69 -1.31 -35.62
N THR A 922 -29.16 -2.55 -35.54
CA THR A 922 -29.62 -3.30 -36.72
C THR A 922 -31.12 -3.11 -36.92
N ASP A 923 -31.51 -2.55 -38.06
CA ASP A 923 -32.91 -2.40 -38.45
C ASP A 923 -33.43 -3.68 -39.13
N PHE A 924 -34.35 -4.36 -38.45
CA PHE A 924 -35.01 -5.58 -38.93
C PHE A 924 -36.37 -5.33 -39.62
N THR A 925 -36.75 -4.07 -39.86
CA THR A 925 -38.05 -3.74 -40.49
C THR A 925 -38.10 -4.08 -41.99
N GLY A 926 -36.94 -4.32 -42.62
CA GLY A 926 -36.78 -4.76 -44.01
C GLY A 926 -36.65 -6.28 -44.20
N ILE A 927 -36.61 -6.74 -45.46
CA ILE A 927 -36.38 -8.17 -45.81
C ILE A 927 -34.93 -8.60 -45.49
N ASN A 928 -34.00 -7.65 -45.50
CA ASN A 928 -32.62 -7.85 -45.08
C ASN A 928 -32.33 -6.87 -43.93
N PRO A 929 -31.61 -7.29 -42.87
CA PRO A 929 -31.16 -6.39 -41.83
C PRO A 929 -30.25 -5.29 -42.42
N VAL A 930 -30.41 -4.05 -41.96
CA VAL A 930 -29.56 -2.91 -42.36
C VAL A 930 -29.01 -2.24 -41.11
N LEU A 931 -27.69 -2.05 -41.06
CA LEU A 931 -27.04 -1.28 -40.00
C LEU A 931 -27.39 0.21 -40.12
N SER A 932 -27.93 0.79 -39.05
CA SER A 932 -28.30 2.20 -38.91
C SER A 932 -27.70 2.80 -37.63
N GLU A 933 -27.76 4.12 -37.49
CA GLU A 933 -27.25 4.88 -36.33
C GLU A 933 -28.42 5.64 -35.68
N ALA A 934 -28.39 5.79 -34.36
CA ALA A 934 -29.38 6.50 -33.55
C ALA A 934 -28.70 7.57 -32.68
N ASP A 935 -29.28 8.77 -32.61
CA ASP A 935 -28.69 9.92 -31.92
C ASP A 935 -29.08 9.91 -30.43
N TRP A 936 -28.09 9.90 -29.54
CA TRP A 936 -28.30 9.89 -28.09
C TRP A 936 -27.56 11.06 -27.42
N LYS A 937 -28.21 11.68 -26.44
CA LYS A 937 -27.64 12.75 -25.61
C LYS A 937 -27.80 12.43 -24.14
N GLU A 938 -26.72 12.62 -23.39
CA GLU A 938 -26.70 12.41 -21.95
C GLU A 938 -26.11 13.63 -21.24
N ASN A 939 -26.85 14.18 -20.26
CA ASN A 939 -26.36 15.22 -19.37
C ASN A 939 -26.32 14.70 -17.93
N LEU A 940 -25.22 15.01 -17.23
CA LEU A 940 -25.04 14.69 -15.82
C LEU A 940 -24.58 15.96 -15.08
N LEU A 941 -25.35 16.35 -14.07
CA LEU A 941 -24.95 17.34 -13.06
C LEU A 941 -24.87 16.66 -11.71
N ARG A 942 -23.73 16.80 -11.02
CA ARG A 942 -23.52 16.27 -9.67
C ARG A 942 -23.04 17.40 -8.76
N ALA A 943 -23.63 17.51 -7.58
CA ALA A 943 -23.15 18.34 -6.49
C ALA A 943 -23.10 17.52 -5.21
N TYR A 944 -22.00 17.61 -4.46
CA TYR A 944 -21.80 16.76 -3.28
C TYR A 944 -21.16 17.54 -2.13
N ILE A 945 -21.48 17.13 -0.90
CA ILE A 945 -20.84 17.59 0.33
C ILE A 945 -20.69 16.43 1.31
N PHE A 946 -19.50 16.33 1.87
CA PHE A 946 -19.08 15.29 2.79
C PHE A 946 -18.54 15.94 4.07
N TRP A 947 -18.95 15.43 5.22
CA TRP A 947 -18.60 16.02 6.51
C TRP A 947 -18.31 14.96 7.56
N THR A 948 -17.20 15.13 8.29
CA THR A 948 -16.86 14.37 9.50
C THR A 948 -16.94 15.27 10.73
N PRO A 949 -18.15 15.54 11.27
CA PRO A 949 -18.32 16.44 12.42
C PRO A 949 -17.61 15.97 13.69
N LEU A 950 -17.44 14.65 13.82
CA LEU A 950 -16.85 13.97 14.96
C LEU A 950 -15.94 12.84 14.46
N ASN A 951 -15.00 12.40 15.28
CA ASN A 951 -14.10 11.27 14.98
C ASN A 951 -14.82 9.90 14.88
N SER A 952 -16.14 9.88 15.05
CA SER A 952 -17.00 8.69 15.06
C SER A 952 -18.20 8.82 14.13
N VAL A 953 -18.36 9.94 13.40
CA VAL A 953 -19.53 10.18 12.54
C VAL A 953 -19.08 10.71 11.18
N SER A 954 -19.60 10.13 10.10
CA SER A 954 -19.57 10.73 8.77
C SER A 954 -20.98 11.02 8.27
N LEU A 955 -21.11 12.12 7.54
CA LEU A 955 -22.34 12.60 6.93
C LEU A 955 -22.08 12.83 5.44
N THR A 956 -23.02 12.38 4.61
CA THR A 956 -22.95 12.51 3.16
C THR A 956 -24.24 13.10 2.62
N ALA A 957 -24.11 14.01 1.67
CA ALA A 957 -25.24 14.51 0.90
C ALA A 957 -24.79 14.75 -0.54
N GLU A 958 -25.53 14.20 -1.49
CA GLU A 958 -25.31 14.39 -2.92
C GLU A 958 -26.63 14.78 -3.59
N TYR A 959 -26.53 15.57 -4.64
CA TYR A 959 -27.60 15.84 -5.60
C TYR A 959 -27.07 15.50 -6.98
N ARG A 960 -27.72 14.54 -7.64
CA ARG A 960 -27.43 14.11 -9.00
C ARG A 960 -28.65 14.35 -9.88
N TYR A 961 -28.43 14.95 -11.04
CA TYR A 961 -29.44 15.15 -12.08
C TYR A 961 -28.92 14.51 -13.36
N GLU A 962 -29.71 13.59 -13.89
CA GLU A 962 -29.45 12.85 -15.12
C GLU A 962 -30.57 13.18 -16.12
N ASP A 963 -30.19 13.57 -17.33
CA ASP A 963 -31.11 13.91 -18.42
C ASP A 963 -30.68 13.13 -19.67
N LEU A 964 -31.53 12.20 -20.08
CA LEU A 964 -31.34 11.30 -21.21
C LEU A 964 -32.37 11.64 -22.29
N ASP A 965 -31.88 11.81 -23.52
CA ASP A 965 -32.67 12.08 -24.72
C ASP A 965 -32.14 11.18 -25.84
N ARG A 966 -32.96 10.26 -26.33
CA ARG A 966 -32.58 9.19 -27.25
C ARG A 966 -33.65 9.03 -28.33
N ASP A 967 -33.21 8.73 -29.55
CA ASP A 967 -34.11 8.29 -30.61
C ASP A 967 -34.87 7.01 -30.23
N GLU A 968 -36.09 6.84 -30.77
CA GLU A 968 -36.94 5.66 -30.51
C GLU A 968 -36.31 4.34 -30.95
N GLN A 969 -35.38 4.41 -31.91
CA GLN A 969 -34.66 3.28 -32.46
C GLN A 969 -33.30 3.10 -31.76
N GLY A 970 -32.90 1.85 -31.55
CA GLY A 970 -31.52 1.51 -31.17
C GLY A 970 -31.19 1.46 -29.68
N GLY A 971 -32.15 1.60 -28.76
CA GLY A 971 -31.90 1.50 -27.32
C GLY A 971 -33.06 0.94 -26.49
N PRO A 972 -32.79 0.15 -25.42
CA PRO A 972 -33.84 -0.43 -24.60
C PRO A 972 -34.42 0.54 -23.57
N GLY A 973 -35.74 0.46 -23.35
CA GLY A 973 -36.45 0.88 -22.13
C GLY A 973 -36.85 2.35 -21.97
N ALA A 974 -36.15 3.33 -22.57
CA ALA A 974 -36.51 4.75 -22.47
C ALA A 974 -35.98 5.62 -23.63
N THR A 975 -36.83 6.54 -24.11
CA THR A 975 -36.45 7.61 -25.08
C THR A 975 -36.14 8.93 -24.41
N GLU A 976 -36.89 9.28 -23.36
CA GLU A 976 -36.63 10.46 -22.54
C GLU A 976 -36.61 10.03 -21.07
N SER A 977 -35.62 10.49 -20.29
CA SER A 977 -35.62 10.28 -18.84
C SER A 977 -34.89 11.40 -18.11
N LYS A 978 -35.59 12.04 -17.18
CA LYS A 978 -35.07 13.04 -16.25
C LYS A 978 -35.14 12.47 -14.86
N THR A 979 -33.98 12.32 -14.22
CA THR A 979 -33.88 11.71 -12.90
C THR A 979 -33.20 12.66 -11.93
N HIS A 980 -33.90 13.03 -10.87
CA HIS A 980 -33.36 13.67 -9.69
C HIS A 980 -33.04 12.61 -8.62
N TYR A 981 -31.79 12.54 -8.20
CA TYR A 981 -31.29 11.52 -7.28
C TYR A 981 -30.57 12.17 -6.10
N VAL A 982 -31.09 11.99 -4.87
CA VAL A 982 -30.61 12.67 -3.66
C VAL A 982 -30.34 11.65 -2.54
N PRO A 983 -29.14 11.06 -2.47
CA PRO A 983 -28.74 10.20 -1.38
C PRO A 983 -28.20 11.02 -0.20
N LEU A 984 -28.71 10.71 0.99
CA LEU A 984 -28.30 11.27 2.27
C LEU A 984 -27.85 10.14 3.18
N GLY A 985 -26.59 10.17 3.63
CA GLY A 985 -25.99 9.10 4.43
C GLY A 985 -25.51 9.59 5.79
N ILE A 986 -25.66 8.72 6.79
CA ILE A 986 -25.08 8.87 8.13
C ILE A 986 -24.39 7.56 8.49
N ASN A 987 -23.11 7.63 8.83
CA ASN A 987 -22.36 6.50 9.35
C ASN A 987 -21.82 6.82 10.74
N TYR A 988 -21.90 5.83 11.64
CA TYR A 988 -21.39 5.88 13.00
C TYR A 988 -20.35 4.79 13.23
N PHE A 989 -19.23 5.14 13.86
CA PHE A 989 -18.11 4.26 14.14
C PHE A 989 -17.74 4.32 15.62
N HIS A 990 -17.93 3.21 16.34
CA HIS A 990 -17.57 3.08 17.74
C HIS A 990 -16.17 2.44 17.90
N PRO A 991 -15.33 2.90 18.86
CA PRO A 991 -13.98 2.35 19.09
C PRO A 991 -13.91 0.84 19.43
N SER A 992 -15.05 0.20 19.74
CA SER A 992 -15.12 -1.26 19.92
C SER A 992 -15.10 -2.05 18.60
N GLY A 993 -15.11 -1.36 17.45
CA GLY A 993 -15.29 -1.96 16.13
C GLY A 993 -16.75 -2.10 15.71
N LEU A 994 -17.72 -1.71 16.55
CA LEU A 994 -19.13 -1.64 16.14
C LEU A 994 -19.37 -0.37 15.32
N GLY A 995 -20.18 -0.45 14.29
CA GLY A 995 -20.70 0.72 13.60
C GLY A 995 -22.13 0.52 13.12
N ALA A 996 -22.69 1.60 12.61
CA ALA A 996 -24.02 1.60 12.03
C ALA A 996 -24.06 2.57 10.85
N SER A 997 -24.76 2.20 9.79
CA SER A 997 -25.02 3.05 8.63
C SER A 997 -26.52 3.18 8.40
N LEU A 998 -26.92 4.37 7.96
CA LEU A 998 -28.27 4.67 7.49
C LEU A 998 -28.15 5.55 6.25
N LYS A 999 -28.77 5.14 5.15
CA LYS A 999 -28.82 5.90 3.89
C LYS A 999 -30.26 6.06 3.48
N GLY A 1000 -30.72 7.31 3.33
CA GLY A 1000 -32.00 7.65 2.71
C GLY A 1000 -31.76 8.21 1.32
N THR A 1001 -32.38 7.63 0.30
CA THR A 1001 -32.24 8.06 -1.09
C THR A 1001 -33.59 8.49 -1.62
N TYR A 1002 -33.72 9.78 -1.96
CA TYR A 1002 -34.89 10.27 -2.68
C TYR A 1002 -34.64 10.22 -4.18
N ILE A 1003 -35.61 9.69 -4.91
CA ILE A 1003 -35.58 9.60 -6.36
C ILE A 1003 -36.88 10.21 -6.89
N ASN A 1004 -36.76 11.03 -7.93
CA ASN A 1004 -37.89 11.49 -8.73
C ASN A 1004 -37.49 11.36 -10.19
N GLN A 1005 -38.23 10.56 -10.95
CA GLN A 1005 -37.96 10.26 -12.34
C GLN A 1005 -39.21 10.53 -13.17
N ASP A 1006 -39.05 11.27 -14.28
CA ASP A 1006 -40.09 11.49 -15.29
C ASP A 1006 -39.53 11.31 -16.69
N GLY A 1007 -40.34 10.83 -17.63
CA GLY A 1007 -39.85 10.52 -18.95
C GLY A 1007 -40.84 9.79 -19.84
N LYS A 1008 -40.31 9.25 -20.94
CA LYS A 1008 -41.02 8.37 -21.88
C LYS A 1008 -40.36 7.01 -21.89
N PHE A 1009 -41.07 6.02 -21.37
CA PHE A 1009 -40.58 4.67 -21.13
C PHE A 1009 -41.30 3.67 -22.01
N GLU A 1010 -40.65 2.57 -22.32
CA GLU A 1010 -41.24 1.51 -23.13
C GLU A 1010 -42.49 0.91 -22.44
N SER A 1011 -43.55 0.68 -23.23
CA SER A 1011 -44.83 0.18 -22.75
C SER A 1011 -44.78 -1.32 -22.52
N LYS A 1012 -45.27 -1.74 -21.35
CA LYS A 1012 -45.41 -3.16 -20.97
C LYS A 1012 -46.33 -3.97 -21.88
N ASP A 1013 -47.30 -3.31 -22.51
CA ASP A 1013 -48.33 -3.97 -23.33
C ASP A 1013 -47.91 -4.04 -24.80
N ASN A 1014 -46.93 -3.23 -25.23
CA ASN A 1014 -46.60 -3.09 -26.65
C ASN A 1014 -45.14 -2.60 -26.84
N ARG A 1015 -44.21 -3.54 -27.05
CA ARG A 1015 -42.79 -3.24 -27.31
C ARG A 1015 -42.60 -2.25 -28.47
N GLY A 1016 -41.67 -1.33 -28.30
CA GLY A 1016 -41.41 -0.23 -29.24
C GLY A 1016 -42.44 0.91 -29.20
N VAL A 1017 -43.42 0.89 -28.29
CA VAL A 1017 -44.29 2.04 -28.00
C VAL A 1017 -43.83 2.67 -26.69
N TYR A 1018 -43.64 3.99 -26.68
CA TYR A 1018 -43.19 4.73 -25.51
C TYR A 1018 -44.34 5.55 -24.89
N GLU A 1019 -44.51 5.43 -23.58
CA GLU A 1019 -45.55 6.08 -22.79
C GLU A 1019 -44.95 7.03 -21.76
N GLU A 1020 -45.66 8.11 -21.44
CA GLU A 1020 -45.26 9.02 -20.35
C GLU A 1020 -45.33 8.28 -19.01
N GLY A 1021 -44.22 8.24 -18.29
CA GLY A 1021 -44.13 7.69 -16.93
C GLY A 1021 -43.54 8.72 -15.97
N ASN A 1022 -43.98 8.67 -14.72
CA ASN A 1022 -43.34 9.38 -13.62
C ASN A 1022 -43.50 8.63 -12.31
N ASP A 1023 -42.50 8.74 -11.45
CA ASP A 1023 -42.58 8.27 -10.07
C ASP A 1023 -41.68 9.10 -9.14
N ASP A 1024 -42.01 9.13 -7.85
CA ASP A 1024 -41.19 9.71 -6.80
C ASP A 1024 -41.27 8.91 -5.50
N PHE A 1025 -40.12 8.55 -4.95
CA PHE A 1025 -40.06 7.63 -3.82
C PHE A 1025 -38.81 7.83 -2.95
N TRP A 1026 -38.86 7.25 -1.75
CA TRP A 1026 -37.74 7.20 -0.81
C TRP A 1026 -37.33 5.76 -0.55
N LEU A 1027 -36.05 5.47 -0.72
CA LEU A 1027 -35.45 4.22 -0.28
C LEU A 1027 -34.62 4.44 0.96
N VAL A 1028 -34.71 3.51 1.90
CA VAL A 1028 -33.93 3.56 3.15
C VAL A 1028 -33.17 2.27 3.33
N ASP A 1029 -31.84 2.37 3.34
CA ASP A 1029 -30.94 1.25 3.60
C ASP A 1029 -30.31 1.42 4.98
N ALA A 1030 -30.17 0.32 5.72
CA ALA A 1030 -29.58 0.33 7.05
C ALA A 1030 -28.67 -0.88 7.25
N ALA A 1031 -27.54 -0.69 7.93
CA ALA A 1031 -26.68 -1.80 8.33
C ALA A 1031 -26.01 -1.57 9.68
N ILE A 1032 -25.71 -2.69 10.35
CA ILE A 1032 -24.85 -2.76 11.52
C ILE A 1032 -23.61 -3.55 11.11
N ASN A 1033 -22.43 -2.98 11.31
CA ASN A 1033 -21.16 -3.61 11.01
C ASN A 1033 -20.34 -3.82 12.29
N TYR A 1034 -19.58 -4.91 12.31
CA TYR A 1034 -18.66 -5.25 13.38
C TYR A 1034 -17.31 -5.65 12.80
N ARG A 1035 -16.29 -4.85 13.11
CA ARG A 1035 -14.90 -5.12 12.78
C ARG A 1035 -14.30 -6.08 13.80
N LEU A 1036 -13.89 -7.26 13.35
CA LEU A 1036 -13.35 -8.31 14.22
C LEU A 1036 -12.02 -7.87 14.86
N PRO A 1037 -11.75 -8.28 16.12
CA PRO A 1037 -10.48 -8.03 16.80
C PRO A 1037 -9.27 -8.48 15.97
N LYS A 1038 -8.11 -7.82 16.16
CA LYS A 1038 -6.85 -8.13 15.45
C LYS A 1038 -6.97 -8.11 13.91
N ARG A 1039 -7.94 -7.33 13.39
CA ARG A 1039 -8.15 -7.18 11.95
C ARG A 1039 -8.27 -8.55 11.24
N TYR A 1040 -9.15 -9.41 11.74
CA TYR A 1040 -9.45 -10.69 11.08
C TYR A 1040 -10.56 -10.59 10.05
N GLY A 1041 -11.32 -9.49 10.03
CA GLY A 1041 -12.43 -9.36 9.10
C GLY A 1041 -13.57 -8.47 9.58
N PHE A 1042 -14.71 -8.58 8.89
CA PHE A 1042 -15.94 -7.85 9.18
C PHE A 1042 -17.14 -8.81 9.21
N LEU A 1043 -18.12 -8.44 10.03
CA LEU A 1043 -19.46 -9.00 10.01
C LEU A 1043 -20.44 -7.84 9.79
N THR A 1044 -21.30 -7.94 8.79
CA THR A 1044 -22.33 -6.95 8.50
C THR A 1044 -23.69 -7.63 8.50
N VAL A 1045 -24.65 -7.01 9.18
CA VAL A 1045 -26.07 -7.36 9.10
C VAL A 1045 -26.78 -6.14 8.55
N GLY A 1046 -27.42 -6.27 7.41
CA GLY A 1046 -28.02 -5.15 6.69
C GLY A 1046 -29.39 -5.45 6.13
N VAL A 1047 -30.05 -4.39 5.72
CA VAL A 1047 -31.33 -4.41 5.02
C VAL A 1047 -31.35 -3.28 3.99
N ASN A 1048 -31.59 -3.65 2.74
CA ASN A 1048 -31.84 -2.71 1.65
C ASN A 1048 -33.35 -2.54 1.48
N ASN A 1049 -33.80 -1.36 1.06
CA ASN A 1049 -35.23 -1.01 0.98
C ASN A 1049 -35.99 -1.41 2.27
N LEU A 1050 -35.54 -0.92 3.43
CA LEU A 1050 -36.02 -1.26 4.77
C LEU A 1050 -37.54 -1.20 4.92
N PHE A 1051 -38.19 -0.26 4.24
CA PHE A 1051 -39.63 -0.03 4.32
C PHE A 1051 -40.44 -0.78 3.28
N ASP A 1052 -39.81 -1.57 2.41
CA ASP A 1052 -40.48 -2.36 1.38
C ASP A 1052 -41.29 -1.46 0.43
N GLU A 1053 -40.69 -0.32 0.05
CA GLU A 1053 -41.33 0.65 -0.84
C GLU A 1053 -41.39 0.07 -2.26
N SER A 1054 -42.57 0.13 -2.88
CA SER A 1054 -42.78 -0.24 -4.28
C SER A 1054 -42.67 0.99 -5.15
N PHE A 1055 -42.00 0.87 -6.29
CA PHE A 1055 -41.74 1.99 -7.19
C PHE A 1055 -41.54 1.51 -8.63
N ASP A 1056 -41.75 2.42 -9.57
CA ASP A 1056 -41.43 2.29 -10.98
C ASP A 1056 -40.15 3.10 -11.26
N TYR A 1057 -39.13 2.45 -11.84
CA TYR A 1057 -37.82 3.07 -12.03
C TYR A 1057 -37.02 2.42 -13.15
N TYR A 1058 -36.61 3.24 -14.12
CA TYR A 1058 -35.67 2.86 -15.16
C TYR A 1058 -34.23 3.18 -14.73
N ASP A 1059 -33.36 2.16 -14.76
CA ASP A 1059 -31.92 2.33 -14.52
C ASP A 1059 -31.18 2.55 -15.83
N SER A 1060 -30.39 3.62 -15.90
CA SER A 1060 -29.55 3.90 -17.07
C SER A 1060 -28.42 2.87 -17.27
N ASP A 1061 -28.05 2.13 -16.22
CA ASP A 1061 -27.15 0.97 -16.26
C ASP A 1061 -27.97 -0.33 -16.34
N TRP A 1062 -28.59 -0.55 -17.49
CA TRP A 1062 -29.47 -1.71 -17.73
C TRP A 1062 -28.75 -3.07 -17.59
N LYS A 1063 -27.42 -3.09 -17.73
CA LYS A 1063 -26.60 -4.31 -17.52
C LYS A 1063 -26.33 -4.60 -16.05
N ASN A 1064 -26.32 -3.59 -15.16
CA ASN A 1064 -26.00 -3.77 -13.75
C ASN A 1064 -26.93 -2.93 -12.85
N PRO A 1065 -28.15 -3.43 -12.57
CA PRO A 1065 -29.14 -2.69 -11.80
C PRO A 1065 -28.63 -2.25 -10.42
N SER A 1066 -28.75 -0.95 -10.12
CA SER A 1066 -28.09 -0.33 -8.96
C SER A 1066 -28.92 -0.24 -7.68
N ILE A 1067 -30.22 -0.54 -7.76
CA ILE A 1067 -31.19 -0.37 -6.66
C ILE A 1067 -31.82 -1.72 -6.31
N GLN A 1068 -32.20 -1.96 -5.05
CA GLN A 1068 -33.00 -3.14 -4.69
C GLN A 1068 -34.50 -2.83 -4.81
N PRO A 1069 -35.29 -3.56 -5.63
CA PRO A 1069 -36.74 -3.35 -5.76
C PRO A 1069 -37.54 -3.64 -4.50
N GLU A 1070 -37.19 -4.70 -3.78
CA GLU A 1070 -37.94 -5.20 -2.63
C GLU A 1070 -37.09 -5.12 -1.36
N ARG A 1071 -37.71 -5.21 -0.18
CA ARG A 1071 -36.91 -5.33 1.04
C ARG A 1071 -36.01 -6.58 0.97
N PHE A 1072 -34.73 -6.39 1.28
CA PHE A 1072 -33.75 -7.47 1.25
C PHE A 1072 -32.88 -7.46 2.50
N PHE A 1073 -33.12 -8.41 3.41
CA PHE A 1073 -32.26 -8.65 4.57
C PHE A 1073 -31.05 -9.52 4.20
N PHE A 1074 -29.88 -9.18 4.72
CA PHE A 1074 -28.67 -9.95 4.49
C PHE A 1074 -27.71 -9.98 5.67
N VAL A 1075 -26.89 -11.03 5.70
CA VAL A 1075 -25.72 -11.18 6.56
C VAL A 1075 -24.50 -11.45 5.70
N ARG A 1076 -23.47 -10.61 5.84
CA ARG A 1076 -22.20 -10.72 5.12
C ARG A 1076 -21.06 -10.92 6.11
N ILE A 1077 -20.16 -11.85 5.82
CA ILE A 1077 -18.93 -12.06 6.57
C ILE A 1077 -17.74 -12.01 5.61
N THR A 1078 -16.66 -11.38 6.03
CA THR A 1078 -15.40 -11.43 5.27
C THR A 1078 -14.26 -11.63 6.24
N LEU A 1079 -13.37 -12.56 5.96
CA LEU A 1079 -12.27 -13.00 6.80
C LEU A 1079 -10.94 -12.95 6.04
N ALA A 1080 -9.88 -12.49 6.71
CA ALA A 1080 -8.50 -12.54 6.22
C ALA A 1080 -7.57 -13.19 7.26
N PHE A 1081 -6.86 -14.21 6.82
CA PHE A 1081 -5.85 -14.90 7.61
C PHE A 1081 -4.50 -14.87 6.88
N PRO A 1082 -3.41 -14.44 7.54
CA PRO A 1082 -2.05 -14.64 7.05
C PRO A 1082 -1.53 -16.05 7.32
#